data_AF-A0A086ZHU3-F1
#
_entry.id   AF-A0A086ZHU3-F1
#
_cell.length_a   1.000
_cell.length_b   1.000
_cell.length_c   1.000
_cell.angle_alpha   90.00
_cell.angle_beta   90.00
_cell.angle_gamma   90.00
#
_symmetry.space_group_name_H-M   'P 1'
#
loop_
_entity.id
_entity.type
_entity.pdbx_description
1 polymer ?
#
loop_
_entity_poly.entity_id
_entity_poly.type
_entity_poly.pdbx_seq_one_letter_code
_entity_poly.pdbx_strand_id
1 'polypeptide(L)'
;MSSMSRKVAAALSATVAVSMITPAAMADDVTSNNPDVQPPAATVDALGEAEQKVEDAKQDVAAKQEAYDKAVEAAPSDEEIEAAKQAVDQAAQNVQQSQSTVDQAQSDKDQAQAAYDQAKTEAGGDYTPELGEAVDQEAAKQDEAVKAETQAQQAEADQAKADQAAKQAQATADAKAATAEAAKTQADQAQQSADQADQAAKQAGATEEGVTAAGQAVEDAKTAQSQAQAQAEQAAKDAETAKTQANEAKTQADQAAKQAEAAKSEQQQAESKVDDLAKQLDAAQTANERDRLVKALEEAQAKADQAAKQAETAKTQADQAQQSADQAAADAKSAQDAADAAKSDAEGRKQAAEQAQQQLDKGYLGYLEANGSDAAKQLINSDETIRQWINDGIINPDKTDDSFNLDNIRKALSYIDQFNQLRRAEGLDELKVSDYLMATAAGANQEIQVNGFQHTGAGRWDANENIAYGATDDYNPFDGWYTREKKQFDEAAAKDPELAAHRNDAYWISTQPQYKQLWHDTGHYLNIVDTSMTSTGFGVGAMIDPNDGWYTRYFTQQSSYKDQGTVTDTKSFASMLDQYENPLKAQVEAGKTADKTAADAQAKADQAAQTAADKAKELAELQAKQQQADQAAKELKAAQEAAQKALDEWKAQHPDTEGMQPVDQETVDRLQSEYEQAKADAKEAKAQTEAKAKEAEQAAQTAADKADQAEKAQTAANMAAGTLKDKTTLLTKAEQHLSTLTALRETADKAAQALKTAQDRQRQAEDELEAAAKTLQSANVTASQARETAATARKAADKASSELKAAQSKLDQLAEQAGVKPGMIAALRQAHATLSQKTTALDAAAEALKAAQAQLDQSNLTVDQQTALLKAVDQAAQALKDAQDALKTAQAEYDAIAGQTPKPDPDPTPDPDPDPTPTPDPDPEPDPEPEPEPDQPATPPTDNNGGNDGGTTDQPSTPETPDQPDQPGENKPADQPNTNGSDKPSTGNQGQATSKPSTGQSSSSGSTSTGSKTDVTIPTTGKKNWNDAVTVDTPKIGAAANATGLASTGSDALGMLIATVALSMAGVGVMLTRRRIQA
;
A
#
# COMPACT_ATOMS: atom_id res chain seq x y z
N MET A 1 30.07 -26.62 -27.95
CA MET A 1 30.47 -27.93 -27.36
C MET A 1 29.24 -28.56 -26.72
N SER A 2 29.30 -29.82 -26.27
CA SER A 2 28.09 -30.60 -25.90
C SER A 2 27.22 -29.98 -24.81
N SER A 3 25.93 -30.30 -24.87
CA SER A 3 24.88 -29.90 -23.94
C SER A 3 25.19 -30.21 -22.47
N MET A 4 25.11 -29.20 -21.61
CA MET A 4 24.71 -29.37 -20.21
C MET A 4 23.27 -28.87 -20.08
N SER A 5 22.30 -29.79 -20.19
CA SER A 5 20.92 -29.50 -19.83
C SER A 5 20.86 -29.19 -18.33
N ARG A 6 20.13 -28.14 -17.92
CA ARG A 6 19.97 -27.81 -16.50
C ARG A 6 19.27 -28.96 -15.76
N LYS A 7 20.04 -29.70 -14.97
CA LYS A 7 19.59 -30.36 -13.74
C LYS A 7 20.37 -29.71 -12.60
N VAL A 8 19.70 -29.51 -11.46
CA VAL A 8 20.02 -28.47 -10.45
C VAL A 8 19.60 -27.07 -10.98
N ALA A 9 18.84 -26.24 -10.27
CA ALA A 9 18.25 -26.41 -8.93
C ALA A 9 16.71 -26.34 -8.96
N ALA A 10 16.05 -27.48 -8.71
CA ALA A 10 14.63 -27.56 -8.37
C ALA A 10 14.52 -28.23 -6.98
N ALA A 11 15.06 -27.56 -5.97
CA ALA A 11 15.27 -28.13 -4.63
C ALA A 11 15.39 -27.07 -3.51
N LEU A 12 14.61 -25.98 -3.58
CA LEU A 12 14.47 -25.03 -2.46
C LEU A 12 13.07 -24.41 -2.30
N SER A 13 12.04 -25.04 -2.86
CA SER A 13 10.63 -24.76 -2.52
C SER A 13 10.26 -25.33 -1.14
N ALA A 14 11.03 -24.98 -0.11
CA ALA A 14 10.75 -25.30 1.27
C ALA A 14 9.80 -24.24 1.83
N THR A 15 8.49 -24.50 1.77
CA THR A 15 7.50 -23.64 2.43
C THR A 15 7.76 -23.66 3.94
N VAL A 16 8.42 -22.63 4.46
CA VAL A 16 8.62 -22.45 5.91
C VAL A 16 7.29 -22.02 6.53
N ALA A 17 6.43 -23.00 6.76
CA ALA A 17 5.30 -22.86 7.66
C ALA A 17 5.85 -22.59 9.07
N VAL A 18 5.66 -21.37 9.58
CA VAL A 18 6.08 -20.97 10.93
C VAL A 18 5.13 -21.61 11.94
N SER A 19 5.34 -22.91 12.20
CA SER A 19 4.67 -23.65 13.26
C SER A 19 5.06 -23.07 14.61
N MET A 20 4.12 -22.40 15.28
CA MET A 20 4.31 -21.86 16.63
C MET A 20 4.62 -23.01 17.61
N ILE A 21 5.83 -23.02 18.16
CA ILE A 21 6.23 -23.99 19.17
C ILE A 21 5.67 -23.54 20.53
N THR A 22 4.64 -24.24 21.01
CA THR A 22 4.11 -24.08 22.37
C THR A 22 5.04 -24.73 23.39
N PRO A 23 5.56 -24.00 24.40
CA PRO A 23 6.20 -24.62 25.56
C PRO A 23 5.15 -25.28 26.45
N ALA A 24 5.30 -26.58 26.74
CA ALA A 24 4.48 -27.25 27.73
C ALA A 24 4.97 -26.93 29.15
N ALA A 25 4.05 -26.68 30.08
CA ALA A 25 4.37 -26.46 31.48
C ALA A 25 4.42 -27.78 32.27
N MET A 26 5.38 -27.91 33.18
CA MET A 26 5.16 -28.40 34.54
C MET A 26 6.23 -27.80 35.47
N ALA A 27 5.87 -27.62 36.74
CA ALA A 27 6.77 -27.30 37.83
C ALA A 27 6.58 -28.33 38.95
N ASP A 28 7.57 -28.48 39.83
CA ASP A 28 7.28 -28.49 41.27
C ASP A 28 8.51 -28.10 42.10
N ASP A 29 8.31 -27.74 43.37
CA ASP A 29 9.28 -27.08 44.26
C ASP A 29 10.10 -28.03 45.16
N VAL A 30 11.39 -27.70 45.36
CA VAL A 30 12.13 -28.08 46.58
C VAL A 30 13.05 -26.91 47.01
N THR A 31 12.60 -26.16 48.02
CA THR A 31 13.42 -25.12 48.67
C THR A 31 14.62 -25.68 49.45
N SER A 32 15.80 -25.08 49.27
CA SER A 32 16.93 -25.20 50.21
C SER A 32 17.83 -23.97 50.18
N ASN A 33 18.18 -23.45 51.36
CA ASN A 33 19.01 -22.25 51.51
C ASN A 33 20.51 -22.57 51.44
N ASN A 34 21.27 -21.77 50.68
CA ASN A 34 22.65 -21.42 51.03
C ASN A 34 23.06 -20.08 50.38
N PRO A 35 23.86 -19.22 51.04
CA PRO A 35 24.30 -17.93 50.46
C PRO A 35 25.59 -18.07 49.63
N ASP A 36 25.98 -16.95 49.01
CA ASP A 36 27.27 -16.68 48.33
C ASP A 36 27.63 -17.52 47.09
N VAL A 37 27.00 -17.21 45.94
CA VAL A 37 27.77 -16.83 44.71
C VAL A 37 27.02 -15.70 44.00
N GLN A 38 27.72 -14.61 43.65
CA GLN A 38 27.23 -13.56 42.77
C GLN A 38 27.67 -13.85 41.32
N PRO A 39 26.76 -14.09 40.36
CA PRO A 39 27.14 -14.22 38.95
C PRO A 39 27.56 -12.86 38.38
N PRO A 40 28.48 -12.81 37.38
CA PRO A 40 28.88 -11.56 36.76
C PRO A 40 27.75 -11.00 35.89
N ALA A 41 27.52 -9.69 35.94
CA ALA A 41 26.48 -9.00 35.17
C ALA A 41 26.65 -9.07 33.63
N ALA A 42 27.79 -9.59 33.14
CA ALA A 42 28.14 -9.67 31.73
C ALA A 42 27.37 -10.74 30.92
N THR A 43 26.48 -11.52 31.54
CA THR A 43 25.71 -12.58 30.86
C THR A 43 24.40 -12.11 30.25
N VAL A 44 23.78 -11.04 30.77
CA VAL A 44 22.50 -10.53 30.26
C VAL A 44 22.73 -9.68 29.01
N ASP A 45 23.67 -8.74 29.08
CA ASP A 45 24.08 -7.91 27.94
C ASP A 45 24.53 -8.77 26.75
N ALA A 46 25.35 -9.80 27.00
CA ALA A 46 25.83 -10.72 25.97
C ALA A 46 24.74 -11.60 25.34
N LEU A 47 23.67 -11.91 26.08
CA LEU A 47 22.52 -12.63 25.52
C LEU A 47 21.68 -11.71 24.63
N GLY A 48 21.45 -10.47 25.06
CA GLY A 48 20.75 -9.45 24.25
C GLY A 48 21.52 -9.07 22.97
N GLU A 49 22.85 -8.93 23.04
CA GLU A 49 23.70 -8.74 21.86
C GLU A 49 23.62 -9.94 20.89
N ALA A 50 23.50 -11.16 21.39
CA ALA A 50 23.33 -12.36 20.56
C ALA A 50 21.91 -12.45 19.95
N GLU A 51 20.89 -12.02 20.69
CA GLU A 51 19.51 -11.99 20.21
C GLU A 51 19.33 -10.94 19.09
N GLN A 52 19.92 -9.76 19.27
CA GLN A 52 19.96 -8.72 18.24
C GLN A 52 20.68 -9.20 16.97
N LYS A 53 21.86 -9.86 17.10
CA LYS A 53 22.54 -10.48 15.95
C LYS A 53 21.66 -11.48 15.19
N VAL A 54 20.86 -12.27 15.91
CA VAL A 54 19.94 -13.24 15.30
C VAL A 54 18.82 -12.52 14.55
N GLU A 55 18.27 -11.43 15.08
CA GLU A 55 17.24 -10.65 14.40
C GLU A 55 17.79 -9.87 13.20
N ASP A 56 18.95 -9.22 13.33
CA ASP A 56 19.66 -8.55 12.23
C ASP A 56 19.93 -9.53 11.08
N ALA A 57 20.33 -10.77 11.40
CA ALA A 57 20.57 -11.80 10.39
C ALA A 57 19.28 -12.35 9.75
N LYS A 58 18.14 -12.38 10.45
CA LYS A 58 16.83 -12.66 9.82
C LYS A 58 16.45 -11.56 8.83
N GLN A 59 16.67 -10.30 9.20
CA GLN A 59 16.39 -9.16 8.33
C GLN A 59 17.29 -9.14 7.09
N ASP A 60 18.58 -9.49 7.23
CA ASP A 60 19.45 -9.64 6.07
C ASP A 60 19.03 -10.81 5.18
N VAL A 61 18.66 -11.97 5.74
CA VAL A 61 18.10 -13.11 4.97
C VAL A 61 16.84 -12.70 4.21
N ALA A 62 15.92 -11.95 4.83
CA ALA A 62 14.72 -11.44 4.15
C ALA A 62 15.07 -10.49 2.99
N ALA A 63 16.00 -9.54 3.21
CA ALA A 63 16.45 -8.62 2.18
C ALA A 63 17.21 -9.32 1.03
N LYS A 64 17.99 -10.37 1.32
CA LYS A 64 18.64 -11.19 0.29
C LYS A 64 17.65 -12.11 -0.45
N GLN A 65 16.59 -12.57 0.20
CA GLN A 65 15.52 -13.32 -0.44
C GLN A 65 14.78 -12.43 -1.46
N GLU A 66 14.35 -11.23 -1.05
CA GLU A 66 13.71 -10.27 -1.95
C GLU A 66 14.62 -9.88 -3.13
N ALA A 67 15.93 -9.74 -2.91
CA ALA A 67 16.90 -9.49 -3.96
C ALA A 67 17.10 -10.68 -4.92
N TYR A 68 17.03 -11.92 -4.41
CA TYR A 68 17.07 -13.13 -5.23
C TYR A 68 15.80 -13.30 -6.05
N ASP A 69 14.63 -13.12 -5.44
CA ASP A 69 13.33 -13.25 -6.11
C ASP A 69 13.22 -12.24 -7.27
N LYS A 70 13.64 -10.99 -7.05
CA LYS A 70 13.75 -9.96 -8.10
C LYS A 70 14.78 -10.28 -9.19
N ALA A 71 15.89 -10.93 -8.84
CA ALA A 71 16.87 -11.36 -9.84
C ALA A 71 16.31 -12.51 -10.71
N VAL A 72 15.54 -13.42 -10.12
CA VAL A 72 14.85 -14.51 -10.83
C VAL A 72 13.71 -13.99 -11.71
N GLU A 73 12.92 -13.03 -11.24
CA GLU A 73 11.88 -12.37 -12.04
C GLU A 73 12.46 -11.61 -13.24
N ALA A 74 13.65 -11.01 -13.10
CA ALA A 74 14.39 -10.35 -14.16
C ALA A 74 15.25 -11.30 -15.04
N ALA A 75 15.20 -12.61 -14.81
CA ALA A 75 16.01 -13.58 -15.55
C ALA A 75 15.35 -13.97 -16.89
N PRO A 76 16.11 -14.01 -18.00
CA PRO A 76 15.56 -14.44 -19.30
C PRO A 76 15.24 -15.93 -19.29
N SER A 77 14.11 -16.29 -19.93
CA SER A 77 13.69 -17.67 -20.10
C SER A 77 14.59 -18.45 -21.07
N ASP A 78 14.56 -19.78 -21.00
CA ASP A 78 15.34 -20.64 -21.91
C ASP A 78 14.91 -20.50 -23.38
N GLU A 79 13.67 -20.09 -23.65
CA GLU A 79 13.19 -19.77 -24.99
C GLU A 79 13.78 -18.45 -25.51
N GLU A 80 13.86 -17.40 -24.67
CA GLU A 80 14.49 -16.12 -25.03
C GLU A 80 16.01 -16.24 -25.21
N ILE A 81 16.66 -17.09 -24.41
CA ILE A 81 18.09 -17.40 -24.51
C ILE A 81 18.38 -18.16 -25.82
N GLU A 82 17.52 -19.09 -26.22
CA GLU A 82 17.69 -19.86 -27.46
C GLU A 82 17.34 -19.01 -28.70
N ALA A 83 16.31 -18.17 -28.62
CA ALA A 83 15.98 -17.20 -29.66
C ALA A 83 17.12 -16.21 -29.91
N ALA A 84 17.79 -15.71 -28.86
CA ALA A 84 18.94 -14.82 -28.98
C ALA A 84 20.14 -15.49 -29.67
N LYS A 85 20.42 -16.77 -29.38
CA LYS A 85 21.45 -17.55 -30.10
C LYS A 85 21.10 -17.75 -31.57
N GLN A 86 19.85 -18.09 -31.87
CA GLN A 86 19.39 -18.25 -33.26
C GLN A 86 19.46 -16.93 -34.04
N ALA A 87 19.23 -15.79 -33.38
CA ALA A 87 19.46 -14.47 -33.97
C ALA A 87 20.94 -14.21 -34.30
N VAL A 88 21.87 -14.59 -33.42
CA VAL A 88 23.33 -14.52 -33.67
C VAL A 88 23.72 -15.41 -34.86
N ASP A 89 23.28 -16.67 -34.89
CA ASP A 89 23.59 -17.61 -35.99
C ASP A 89 23.00 -17.14 -37.33
N GLN A 90 21.81 -16.53 -37.33
CA GLN A 90 21.21 -15.95 -38.52
C GLN A 90 21.94 -14.68 -38.97
N ALA A 91 22.32 -13.79 -38.05
CA ALA A 91 23.09 -12.59 -38.37
C ALA A 91 24.48 -12.94 -38.95
N ALA A 92 25.14 -13.97 -38.41
CA ALA A 92 26.41 -14.47 -38.93
C ALA A 92 26.28 -15.05 -40.36
N GLN A 93 25.17 -15.72 -40.68
CA GLN A 93 24.86 -16.13 -42.05
C GLN A 93 24.60 -14.94 -42.98
N ASN A 94 23.87 -13.93 -42.50
CA ASN A 94 23.61 -12.70 -43.27
C ASN A 94 24.91 -11.96 -43.63
N VAL A 95 25.89 -11.88 -42.70
CA VAL A 95 27.22 -11.30 -42.96
C VAL A 95 27.95 -12.04 -44.09
N GLN A 96 27.95 -13.37 -44.07
CA GLN A 96 28.57 -14.18 -45.12
C GLN A 96 27.90 -13.97 -46.50
N GLN A 97 26.56 -13.89 -46.52
CA GLN A 97 25.81 -13.64 -47.75
C GLN A 97 26.07 -12.24 -48.32
N SER A 98 26.12 -11.21 -47.45
CA SER A 98 26.45 -9.84 -47.87
C SER A 98 27.89 -9.72 -48.38
N GLN A 99 28.87 -10.39 -47.77
CA GLN A 99 30.25 -10.40 -48.27
C GLN A 99 30.33 -11.01 -49.68
N SER A 100 29.68 -12.16 -49.91
CA SER A 100 29.61 -12.75 -51.25
C SER A 100 28.90 -11.85 -52.28
N THR A 101 28.07 -10.90 -51.82
CA THR A 101 27.39 -9.93 -52.68
C THR A 101 28.30 -8.76 -53.04
N VAL A 102 29.14 -8.29 -52.09
CA VAL A 102 30.20 -7.30 -52.34
C VAL A 102 31.21 -7.83 -53.36
N ASP A 103 31.67 -9.06 -53.19
CA ASP A 103 32.68 -9.68 -54.07
C ASP A 103 32.18 -9.77 -55.53
N GLN A 104 30.90 -10.10 -55.73
CA GLN A 104 30.27 -10.12 -57.05
C GLN A 104 30.07 -8.70 -57.62
N ALA A 105 29.61 -7.74 -56.81
CA ALA A 105 29.39 -6.36 -57.25
C ALA A 105 30.70 -5.69 -57.69
N GLN A 106 31.83 -5.97 -57.02
CA GLN A 106 33.16 -5.53 -57.42
C GLN A 106 33.54 -6.09 -58.81
N SER A 107 33.34 -7.41 -59.02
CA SER A 107 33.63 -8.04 -60.31
C SER A 107 32.79 -7.48 -61.46
N ASP A 108 31.50 -7.18 -61.21
CA ASP A 108 30.61 -6.54 -62.18
C ASP A 108 31.03 -5.10 -62.49
N LYS A 109 31.48 -4.34 -61.48
CA LYS A 109 31.96 -2.96 -61.63
C LYS A 109 33.23 -2.88 -62.46
N ASP A 110 34.15 -3.82 -62.31
CA ASP A 110 35.39 -3.85 -63.10
C ASP A 110 35.17 -4.32 -64.55
N GLN A 111 34.19 -5.19 -64.79
CA GLN A 111 33.73 -5.51 -66.15
C GLN A 111 33.09 -4.28 -66.83
N ALA A 112 32.27 -3.52 -66.10
CA ALA A 112 31.66 -2.30 -66.64
C ALA A 112 32.70 -1.19 -66.91
N GLN A 113 33.75 -1.09 -66.10
CA GLN A 113 34.88 -0.19 -66.34
C GLN A 113 35.56 -0.48 -67.68
N ALA A 114 35.92 -1.74 -67.93
CA ALA A 114 36.57 -2.14 -69.18
C ALA A 114 35.71 -1.84 -70.42
N ALA A 115 34.38 -1.98 -70.31
CA ALA A 115 33.45 -1.63 -71.37
C ALA A 115 33.37 -0.10 -71.63
N TYR A 116 33.41 0.72 -70.57
CA TYR A 116 33.47 2.17 -70.70
C TYR A 116 34.79 2.64 -71.31
N ASP A 117 35.93 2.11 -70.86
CA ASP A 117 37.25 2.45 -71.38
C ASP A 117 37.39 2.07 -72.87
N GLN A 118 36.81 0.94 -73.28
CA GLN A 118 36.69 0.55 -74.69
C GLN A 118 35.82 1.54 -75.47
N ALA A 119 34.62 1.89 -74.98
CA ALA A 119 33.73 2.84 -75.66
C ALA A 119 34.37 4.23 -75.81
N LYS A 120 35.10 4.71 -74.78
CA LYS A 120 35.83 5.98 -74.81
C LYS A 120 36.97 5.94 -75.83
N THR A 121 37.61 4.79 -76.00
CA THR A 121 38.63 4.55 -77.05
C THR A 121 38.03 4.50 -78.46
N GLU A 122 36.89 3.83 -78.65
CA GLU A 122 36.22 3.71 -79.96
C GLU A 122 35.64 5.05 -80.46
N ALA A 123 35.18 5.93 -79.56
CA ALA A 123 34.82 7.30 -79.88
C ALA A 123 36.03 8.20 -80.22
N GLY A 124 37.24 7.83 -79.76
CA GLY A 124 38.45 8.65 -79.71
C GLY A 124 39.15 9.00 -81.02
N GLY A 125 38.51 8.83 -82.18
CA GLY A 125 39.16 8.95 -83.50
C GLY A 125 39.73 10.34 -83.83
N ASP A 126 39.02 11.40 -83.45
CA ASP A 126 39.39 12.82 -83.66
C ASP A 126 38.89 13.68 -82.47
N TYR A 127 39.31 13.36 -81.23
CA TYR A 127 38.92 14.15 -80.04
C TYR A 127 39.63 15.51 -80.00
N THR A 128 38.87 16.59 -79.87
CA THR A 128 39.40 17.87 -79.38
C THR A 128 39.41 17.89 -77.84
N PRO A 129 40.25 18.72 -77.19
CA PRO A 129 40.25 18.84 -75.73
C PRO A 129 38.87 19.20 -75.14
N GLU A 130 38.14 20.11 -75.80
CA GLU A 130 36.82 20.58 -75.36
C GLU A 130 35.76 19.47 -75.41
N LEU A 131 35.86 18.53 -76.37
CA LEU A 131 35.00 17.35 -76.43
C LEU A 131 35.34 16.35 -75.32
N GLY A 132 36.63 16.19 -74.99
CA GLY A 132 37.07 15.41 -73.84
C GLY A 132 36.50 15.92 -72.52
N GLU A 133 36.66 17.23 -72.26
CA GLU A 133 36.09 17.89 -71.09
C GLU A 133 34.56 17.79 -71.04
N ALA A 134 33.86 17.88 -72.18
CA ALA A 134 32.41 17.76 -72.23
C ALA A 134 31.90 16.33 -71.93
N VAL A 135 32.65 15.29 -72.34
CA VAL A 135 32.37 13.90 -71.99
C VAL A 135 32.55 13.67 -70.49
N ASP A 136 33.68 14.10 -69.94
CA ASP A 136 33.98 13.86 -68.51
C ASP A 136 33.10 14.74 -67.59
N GLN A 137 32.61 15.89 -68.07
CA GLN A 137 31.56 16.68 -67.39
C GLN A 137 30.18 16.01 -67.43
N GLU A 138 29.79 15.36 -68.53
CA GLU A 138 28.51 14.64 -68.59
C GLU A 138 28.53 13.36 -67.75
N ALA A 139 29.65 12.63 -67.78
CA ALA A 139 29.91 11.47 -66.93
C ALA A 139 29.76 11.84 -65.43
N ALA A 140 30.48 12.87 -64.97
CA ALA A 140 30.38 13.33 -63.59
C ALA A 140 28.95 13.77 -63.20
N LYS A 141 28.24 14.46 -64.11
CA LYS A 141 26.83 14.85 -63.87
C LYS A 141 25.85 13.68 -63.91
N GLN A 142 26.20 12.58 -64.58
CA GLN A 142 25.44 11.34 -64.54
C GLN A 142 25.58 10.66 -63.18
N ASP A 143 26.80 10.57 -62.66
CA ASP A 143 27.07 10.01 -61.32
C ASP A 143 26.42 10.85 -60.21
N GLU A 144 26.49 12.18 -60.29
CA GLU A 144 25.78 13.08 -59.38
C GLU A 144 24.25 12.82 -59.41
N ALA A 145 23.66 12.64 -60.60
CA ALA A 145 22.23 12.41 -60.75
C ALA A 145 21.78 11.02 -60.26
N VAL A 146 22.55 9.97 -60.54
CA VAL A 146 22.29 8.60 -60.03
C VAL A 146 22.39 8.60 -58.51
N LYS A 147 23.47 9.17 -57.95
CA LYS A 147 23.68 9.25 -56.50
C LYS A 147 22.58 10.03 -55.79
N ALA A 148 22.16 11.18 -56.34
CA ALA A 148 21.10 11.99 -55.75
C ALA A 148 19.73 11.29 -55.80
N GLU A 149 19.38 10.60 -56.89
CA GLU A 149 18.14 9.81 -56.98
C GLU A 149 18.16 8.61 -56.01
N THR A 150 19.30 7.91 -55.87
CA THR A 150 19.44 6.83 -54.85
C THR A 150 19.29 7.37 -53.42
N GLN A 151 19.88 8.54 -53.12
CA GLN A 151 19.71 9.20 -51.82
C GLN A 151 18.26 9.64 -51.57
N ALA A 152 17.55 10.12 -52.59
CA ALA A 152 16.13 10.44 -52.51
C ALA A 152 15.28 9.20 -52.22
N GLN A 153 15.49 8.09 -52.95
CA GLN A 153 14.76 6.84 -52.75
C GLN A 153 15.01 6.22 -51.37
N GLN A 154 16.24 6.31 -50.85
CA GLN A 154 16.54 5.87 -49.48
C GLN A 154 15.81 6.74 -48.43
N ALA A 155 15.84 8.07 -48.58
CA ALA A 155 15.14 8.97 -47.67
C ALA A 155 13.62 8.83 -47.73
N GLU A 156 13.03 8.59 -48.92
CA GLU A 156 11.61 8.25 -49.09
C GLU A 156 11.25 6.92 -48.37
N ALA A 157 12.15 5.92 -48.43
CA ALA A 157 11.95 4.64 -47.73
C ALA A 157 12.05 4.78 -46.20
N ASP A 158 12.99 5.59 -45.70
CA ASP A 158 13.13 5.84 -44.26
C ASP A 158 12.01 6.74 -43.72
N GLN A 159 11.50 7.68 -44.53
CA GLN A 159 10.25 8.38 -44.24
C GLN A 159 9.09 7.40 -44.08
N ALA A 160 8.92 6.43 -44.99
CA ALA A 160 7.83 5.46 -44.90
C ALA A 160 7.90 4.61 -43.61
N LYS A 161 9.11 4.25 -43.15
CA LYS A 161 9.33 3.57 -41.86
C LYS A 161 8.93 4.47 -40.68
N ALA A 162 9.38 5.73 -40.67
CA ALA A 162 9.06 6.68 -39.60
C ALA A 162 7.56 7.00 -39.55
N ASP A 163 6.90 7.15 -40.70
CA ASP A 163 5.45 7.31 -40.84
C ASP A 163 4.67 6.06 -40.36
N GLN A 164 5.27 4.87 -40.43
CA GLN A 164 4.68 3.65 -39.87
C GLN A 164 4.87 3.58 -38.35
N ALA A 165 6.07 3.90 -37.85
CA ALA A 165 6.35 3.94 -36.41
C ALA A 165 5.48 4.96 -35.67
N ALA A 166 5.27 6.15 -36.24
CA ALA A 166 4.36 7.17 -35.68
C ALA A 166 2.90 6.67 -35.60
N LYS A 167 2.41 5.93 -36.61
CA LYS A 167 1.07 5.31 -36.58
C LYS A 167 0.94 4.22 -35.52
N GLN A 168 2.00 3.42 -35.31
CA GLN A 168 2.03 2.42 -34.25
C GLN A 168 2.04 3.07 -32.86
N ALA A 169 2.84 4.12 -32.66
CA ALA A 169 2.86 4.89 -31.42
C ALA A 169 1.50 5.57 -31.14
N GLN A 170 0.81 6.06 -32.18
CA GLN A 170 -0.54 6.62 -32.05
C GLN A 170 -1.54 5.56 -31.58
N ALA A 171 -1.58 4.39 -32.22
CA ALA A 171 -2.46 3.30 -31.83
C ALA A 171 -2.20 2.82 -30.38
N THR A 172 -0.95 2.81 -29.93
CA THR A 172 -0.59 2.53 -28.53
C THR A 172 -1.09 3.63 -27.58
N ALA A 173 -0.91 4.90 -27.92
CA ALA A 173 -1.40 6.02 -27.11
C ALA A 173 -2.94 6.02 -27.01
N ASP A 174 -3.65 5.76 -28.11
CA ASP A 174 -5.11 5.65 -28.16
C ASP A 174 -5.61 4.49 -27.27
N ALA A 175 -4.92 3.33 -27.30
CA ALA A 175 -5.23 2.17 -26.47
C ALA A 175 -4.95 2.42 -24.97
N LYS A 176 -3.88 3.15 -24.64
CA LYS A 176 -3.61 3.57 -23.25
C LYS A 176 -4.61 4.61 -22.77
N ALA A 177 -5.05 5.54 -23.62
CA ALA A 177 -6.09 6.51 -23.28
C ALA A 177 -7.43 5.83 -22.97
N ALA A 178 -7.84 4.84 -23.78
CA ALA A 178 -9.02 4.03 -23.50
C ALA A 178 -8.89 3.22 -22.20
N THR A 179 -7.67 2.77 -21.87
CA THR A 179 -7.37 2.04 -20.62
C THR A 179 -7.45 2.96 -19.40
N ALA A 180 -6.90 4.18 -19.47
CA ALA A 180 -6.98 5.19 -18.42
C ALA A 180 -8.42 5.62 -18.13
N GLU A 181 -9.22 5.91 -19.16
CA GLU A 181 -10.64 6.26 -18.99
C GLU A 181 -11.46 5.10 -18.40
N ALA A 182 -11.15 3.85 -18.77
CA ALA A 182 -11.77 2.66 -18.18
C ALA A 182 -11.36 2.46 -16.70
N ALA A 183 -10.09 2.68 -16.36
CA ALA A 183 -9.59 2.59 -14.99
C ALA A 183 -10.18 3.70 -14.10
N LYS A 184 -10.24 4.94 -14.61
CA LYS A 184 -10.94 6.05 -13.96
C LYS A 184 -12.43 5.72 -13.75
N THR A 185 -13.11 5.17 -14.76
CA THR A 185 -14.52 4.75 -14.63
C THR A 185 -14.70 3.69 -13.52
N GLN A 186 -13.74 2.78 -13.35
CA GLN A 186 -13.75 1.82 -12.24
C GLN A 186 -13.48 2.50 -10.89
N ALA A 187 -12.60 3.49 -10.82
CA ALA A 187 -12.36 4.28 -9.60
C ALA A 187 -13.59 5.09 -9.19
N ASP A 188 -14.28 5.74 -10.13
CA ASP A 188 -15.54 6.47 -9.89
C ASP A 188 -16.65 5.51 -9.37
N GLN A 189 -16.75 4.30 -9.93
CA GLN A 189 -17.70 3.27 -9.47
C GLN A 189 -17.33 2.72 -8.08
N ALA A 190 -16.04 2.51 -7.81
CA ALA A 190 -15.56 2.06 -6.51
C ALA A 190 -15.76 3.14 -5.44
N GLN A 191 -15.60 4.42 -5.78
CA GLN A 191 -15.87 5.55 -4.89
C GLN A 191 -17.35 5.59 -4.53
N GLN A 192 -18.24 5.53 -5.52
CA GLN A 192 -19.68 5.46 -5.28
C GLN A 192 -20.08 4.25 -4.43
N SER A 193 -19.40 3.11 -4.59
CA SER A 193 -19.64 1.89 -3.80
C SER A 193 -19.15 2.05 -2.35
N ALA A 194 -17.98 2.64 -2.14
CA ALA A 194 -17.43 2.94 -0.82
C ALA A 194 -18.30 3.98 -0.08
N ASP A 195 -18.70 5.06 -0.74
CA ASP A 195 -19.58 6.09 -0.19
C ASP A 195 -20.94 5.49 0.24
N GLN A 196 -21.50 4.57 -0.55
CA GLN A 196 -22.74 3.88 -0.21
C GLN A 196 -22.56 2.91 0.97
N ALA A 197 -21.46 2.15 1.02
CA ALA A 197 -21.19 1.22 2.11
C ALA A 197 -20.92 1.96 3.44
N ASP A 198 -20.13 3.03 3.40
CA ASP A 198 -19.86 3.91 4.54
C ASP A 198 -21.13 4.62 5.03
N GLN A 199 -21.97 5.15 4.12
CA GLN A 199 -23.28 5.71 4.51
C GLN A 199 -24.21 4.64 5.11
N ALA A 200 -24.25 3.43 4.55
CA ALA A 200 -25.06 2.35 5.10
C ALA A 200 -24.59 1.93 6.50
N ALA A 201 -23.27 1.80 6.70
CA ALA A 201 -22.67 1.54 8.01
C ALA A 201 -23.00 2.66 9.01
N LYS A 202 -22.79 3.92 8.66
CA LYS A 202 -23.09 5.08 9.51
C LYS A 202 -24.58 5.20 9.84
N GLN A 203 -25.48 4.95 8.89
CA GLN A 203 -26.94 4.95 9.12
C GLN A 203 -27.39 3.78 10.01
N ALA A 204 -26.73 2.63 9.94
CA ALA A 204 -27.00 1.48 10.81
C ALA A 204 -26.41 1.61 12.22
N GLY A 205 -25.52 2.59 12.45
CA GLY A 205 -24.73 2.70 13.69
C GLY A 205 -23.50 1.79 13.74
N ALA A 206 -23.06 1.23 12.60
CA ALA A 206 -21.84 0.44 12.47
C ALA A 206 -20.57 1.32 12.42
N THR A 207 -20.51 2.35 13.27
CA THR A 207 -19.26 3.03 13.59
C THR A 207 -18.44 2.18 14.56
N GLU A 208 -17.16 2.47 14.70
CA GLU A 208 -16.27 1.80 15.66
C GLU A 208 -16.79 1.92 17.10
N GLU A 209 -17.28 3.11 17.46
CA GLU A 209 -17.99 3.38 18.72
C GLU A 209 -19.27 2.53 18.87
N GLY A 210 -20.05 2.36 17.80
CA GLY A 210 -21.32 1.63 17.81
C GLY A 210 -21.16 0.10 17.85
N VAL A 211 -20.15 -0.44 17.15
CA VAL A 211 -19.72 -1.84 17.28
C VAL A 211 -19.22 -2.11 18.71
N THR A 212 -18.42 -1.21 19.27
CA THR A 212 -17.95 -1.28 20.67
C THR A 212 -19.12 -1.25 21.65
N ALA A 213 -20.08 -0.34 21.47
CA ALA A 213 -21.27 -0.23 22.31
C ALA A 213 -22.19 -1.48 22.19
N ALA A 214 -22.31 -2.07 21.00
CA ALA A 214 -23.03 -3.34 20.83
C ALA A 214 -22.31 -4.51 21.52
N GLY A 215 -20.97 -4.55 21.49
CA GLY A 215 -20.16 -5.50 22.25
C GLY A 215 -20.36 -5.37 23.76
N GLN A 216 -20.34 -4.14 24.28
CA GLN A 216 -20.63 -3.86 25.68
C GLN A 216 -22.06 -4.31 26.06
N ALA A 217 -23.05 -4.07 25.19
CA ALA A 217 -24.42 -4.50 25.40
C ALA A 217 -24.60 -6.03 25.40
N VAL A 218 -23.74 -6.79 24.70
CA VAL A 218 -23.71 -8.27 24.77
C VAL A 218 -23.25 -8.72 26.16
N GLU A 219 -22.13 -8.20 26.67
CA GLU A 219 -21.63 -8.58 28.00
C GLU A 219 -22.56 -8.11 29.14
N ASP A 220 -23.20 -6.95 29.02
CA ASP A 220 -24.25 -6.50 29.94
C ASP A 220 -25.48 -7.44 29.91
N ALA A 221 -25.93 -7.86 28.73
CA ALA A 221 -27.06 -8.78 28.58
C ALA A 221 -26.74 -10.20 29.10
N LYS A 222 -25.52 -10.67 28.87
CA LYS A 222 -24.96 -11.95 29.35
C LYS A 222 -24.81 -11.96 30.87
N THR A 223 -24.36 -10.86 31.46
CA THR A 223 -24.35 -10.63 32.91
C THR A 223 -25.76 -10.66 33.49
N ALA A 224 -26.71 -9.95 32.87
CA ALA A 224 -28.11 -9.93 33.31
C ALA A 224 -28.82 -11.29 33.14
N GLN A 225 -28.47 -12.07 32.11
CA GLN A 225 -28.96 -13.43 31.90
C GLN A 225 -28.41 -14.40 32.96
N SER A 226 -27.12 -14.30 33.30
CA SER A 226 -26.48 -15.08 34.36
C SER A 226 -27.10 -14.79 35.74
N GLN A 227 -27.36 -13.51 36.06
CA GLN A 227 -28.05 -13.11 37.29
C GLN A 227 -29.50 -13.62 37.34
N ALA A 228 -30.24 -13.52 36.23
CA ALA A 228 -31.61 -14.06 36.14
C ALA A 228 -31.64 -15.59 36.25
N GLN A 229 -30.60 -16.30 35.79
CA GLN A 229 -30.48 -17.73 35.95
C GLN A 229 -30.31 -18.11 37.43
N ALA A 230 -29.37 -17.48 38.14
CA ALA A 230 -29.17 -17.72 39.57
C ALA A 230 -30.45 -17.44 40.39
N GLN A 231 -31.20 -16.38 40.05
CA GLN A 231 -32.49 -16.06 40.67
C GLN A 231 -33.58 -17.12 40.36
N ALA A 232 -33.65 -17.62 39.12
CA ALA A 232 -34.60 -18.67 38.75
C ALA A 232 -34.27 -20.01 39.42
N GLU A 233 -33.00 -20.38 39.50
CA GLU A 233 -32.54 -21.57 40.22
C GLU A 233 -32.81 -21.48 41.73
N GLN A 234 -32.64 -20.31 42.35
CA GLN A 234 -32.96 -20.13 43.76
C GLN A 234 -34.46 -20.18 44.01
N ALA A 235 -35.26 -19.43 43.24
CA ALA A 235 -36.71 -19.42 43.39
C ALA A 235 -37.34 -20.81 43.17
N ALA A 236 -36.75 -21.65 42.30
CA ALA A 236 -37.15 -23.05 42.15
C ALA A 236 -36.85 -23.91 43.38
N LYS A 237 -35.68 -23.74 44.02
CA LYS A 237 -35.33 -24.40 45.30
C LYS A 237 -36.27 -23.95 46.42
N ASP A 238 -36.58 -22.65 46.49
CA ASP A 238 -37.49 -22.08 47.48
C ASP A 238 -38.92 -22.61 47.31
N ALA A 239 -39.39 -22.73 46.06
CA ALA A 239 -40.70 -23.31 45.75
C ALA A 239 -40.80 -24.79 46.14
N GLU A 240 -39.79 -25.62 45.82
CA GLU A 240 -39.77 -27.03 46.21
C GLU A 240 -39.65 -27.21 47.74
N THR A 241 -38.91 -26.33 48.41
CA THR A 241 -38.82 -26.28 49.87
C THR A 241 -40.16 -25.91 50.51
N ALA A 242 -40.83 -24.86 50.02
CA ALA A 242 -42.15 -24.46 50.51
C ALA A 242 -43.22 -25.53 50.25
N LYS A 243 -43.18 -26.19 49.09
CA LYS A 243 -44.02 -27.35 48.72
C LYS A 243 -43.77 -28.55 49.63
N THR A 244 -42.52 -28.81 50.02
CA THR A 244 -42.18 -29.84 51.01
C THR A 244 -42.78 -29.50 52.38
N GLN A 245 -42.56 -28.28 52.88
CA GLN A 245 -43.17 -27.82 54.14
C GLN A 245 -44.70 -27.85 54.12
N ALA A 246 -45.34 -27.56 52.99
CA ALA A 246 -46.80 -27.63 52.84
C ALA A 246 -47.31 -29.08 52.90
N ASN A 247 -46.60 -30.03 52.29
CA ASN A 247 -46.92 -31.46 52.37
C ASN A 247 -46.70 -32.01 53.80
N GLU A 248 -45.65 -31.57 54.50
CA GLU A 248 -45.39 -31.91 55.90
C GLU A 248 -46.48 -31.32 56.82
N ALA A 249 -46.77 -30.03 56.71
CA ALA A 249 -47.82 -29.35 57.49
C ALA A 249 -49.21 -29.96 57.22
N LYS A 250 -49.52 -30.32 55.97
CA LYS A 250 -50.75 -31.06 55.64
C LYS A 250 -50.75 -32.45 56.30
N THR A 251 -49.64 -33.17 56.28
CA THR A 251 -49.53 -34.48 56.93
C THR A 251 -49.71 -34.37 58.44
N GLN A 252 -49.16 -33.32 59.06
CA GLN A 252 -49.36 -33.00 60.47
C GLN A 252 -50.82 -32.62 60.77
N ALA A 253 -51.51 -31.88 59.90
CA ALA A 253 -52.94 -31.58 60.05
C ALA A 253 -53.82 -32.85 59.88
N ASP A 254 -53.52 -33.71 58.90
CA ASP A 254 -54.16 -35.02 58.70
C ASP A 254 -53.88 -36.01 59.86
N GLN A 255 -52.85 -35.75 60.67
CA GLN A 255 -52.54 -36.46 61.92
C GLN A 255 -53.25 -35.83 63.11
N ALA A 256 -53.21 -34.50 63.27
CA ALA A 256 -53.86 -33.75 64.34
C ALA A 256 -55.39 -33.96 64.34
N ALA A 257 -56.02 -34.02 63.16
CA ALA A 257 -57.44 -34.37 63.03
C ALA A 257 -57.75 -35.78 63.61
N LYS A 258 -56.90 -36.78 63.32
CA LYS A 258 -57.05 -38.15 63.87
C LYS A 258 -56.75 -38.19 65.37
N GLN A 259 -55.80 -37.39 65.85
CA GLN A 259 -55.49 -37.25 67.27
C GLN A 259 -56.65 -36.58 68.04
N ALA A 260 -57.37 -35.61 67.44
CA ALA A 260 -58.56 -35.03 68.03
C ALA A 260 -59.72 -36.04 68.15
N GLU A 261 -59.85 -36.98 67.22
CA GLU A 261 -60.78 -38.12 67.35
C GLU A 261 -60.30 -39.17 68.36
N ALA A 262 -58.99 -39.38 68.52
CA ALA A 262 -58.40 -40.33 69.48
C ALA A 262 -58.46 -39.83 70.94
N ALA A 263 -58.05 -38.58 71.21
CA ALA A 263 -57.98 -38.00 72.56
C ALA A 263 -59.35 -38.02 73.29
N LYS A 264 -60.44 -37.91 72.52
CA LYS A 264 -61.83 -38.05 72.95
C LYS A 264 -62.16 -39.43 73.56
N SER A 265 -61.37 -40.46 73.21
CA SER A 265 -61.45 -41.80 73.79
C SER A 265 -60.48 -41.97 74.97
N GLU A 266 -59.29 -41.37 74.89
CA GLU A 266 -58.21 -41.50 75.88
C GLU A 266 -58.49 -40.73 77.19
N GLN A 267 -59.36 -39.71 77.14
CA GLN A 267 -59.86 -38.97 78.32
C GLN A 267 -60.37 -39.89 79.45
N GLN A 268 -60.81 -41.12 79.15
CA GLN A 268 -61.32 -42.06 80.15
C GLN A 268 -60.26 -43.02 80.74
N GLN A 269 -59.02 -43.02 80.26
CA GLN A 269 -57.95 -43.90 80.75
C GLN A 269 -56.83 -43.16 81.52
N ALA A 270 -56.72 -41.85 81.34
CA ALA A 270 -55.52 -41.12 81.74
C ALA A 270 -55.38 -40.75 83.24
N GLU A 271 -56.45 -40.82 84.04
CA GLU A 271 -56.41 -40.40 85.46
C GLU A 271 -55.45 -41.24 86.34
N SER A 272 -54.95 -42.40 85.88
CA SER A 272 -54.23 -43.36 86.74
C SER A 272 -52.74 -43.56 86.47
N LYS A 273 -52.13 -42.85 85.50
CA LYS A 273 -50.73 -43.13 85.06
C LYS A 273 -49.70 -42.06 85.52
N VAL A 274 -50.17 -41.12 86.34
CA VAL A 274 -49.63 -39.77 86.64
C VAL A 274 -48.22 -39.69 87.25
N ASP A 275 -47.79 -40.66 88.07
CA ASP A 275 -46.69 -40.44 89.03
C ASP A 275 -45.38 -41.22 88.79
N ASP A 276 -45.37 -42.24 87.93
CA ASP A 276 -44.25 -43.22 87.90
C ASP A 276 -42.97 -42.72 87.19
N LEU A 277 -43.08 -41.81 86.21
CA LEU A 277 -42.02 -41.67 85.19
C LEU A 277 -41.17 -40.39 85.26
N ALA A 278 -41.34 -39.55 86.28
CA ALA A 278 -40.68 -38.22 86.42
C ALA A 278 -39.14 -38.18 86.35
N LYS A 279 -38.47 -39.32 86.43
CA LYS A 279 -37.08 -39.46 86.87
C LYS A 279 -36.16 -40.07 85.81
N GLN A 280 -36.64 -40.17 84.56
CA GLN A 280 -36.11 -41.17 83.63
C GLN A 280 -35.67 -40.63 82.25
N LEU A 281 -36.16 -39.49 81.74
CA LEU A 281 -35.80 -39.00 80.38
C LEU A 281 -34.54 -38.12 80.31
N ASP A 282 -34.39 -37.22 81.28
CA ASP A 282 -33.42 -36.10 81.29
C ASP A 282 -31.96 -36.54 81.02
N ALA A 283 -31.65 -37.82 81.27
CA ALA A 283 -30.35 -38.43 81.09
C ALA A 283 -29.97 -38.80 79.63
N ALA A 284 -30.89 -38.70 78.65
CA ALA A 284 -30.76 -39.45 77.39
C ALA A 284 -30.51 -38.63 76.10
N GLN A 285 -30.61 -37.29 76.12
CA GLN A 285 -30.58 -36.47 74.89
C GLN A 285 -29.19 -36.01 74.41
N THR A 286 -28.14 -36.12 75.24
CA THR A 286 -26.85 -35.43 75.01
C THR A 286 -25.93 -36.07 73.95
N ALA A 287 -26.23 -37.28 73.46
CA ALA A 287 -25.25 -38.12 72.77
C ALA A 287 -24.93 -37.77 71.29
N ASN A 288 -25.76 -36.97 70.61
CA ASN A 288 -25.79 -36.94 69.13
C ASN A 288 -25.08 -35.74 68.45
N GLU A 289 -24.54 -34.78 69.20
CA GLU A 289 -24.01 -33.52 68.62
C GLU A 289 -22.59 -33.65 68.03
N ARG A 290 -21.83 -34.65 68.48
CA ARG A 290 -20.41 -34.85 68.12
C ARG A 290 -20.17 -34.98 66.61
N ASP A 291 -20.89 -35.88 65.95
CA ASP A 291 -20.64 -36.26 64.55
C ASP A 291 -20.97 -35.13 63.54
N ARG A 292 -21.83 -34.18 63.93
CA ARG A 292 -22.11 -32.98 63.13
C ARG A 292 -20.92 -32.03 63.08
N LEU A 293 -20.30 -31.78 64.24
CA LEU A 293 -19.17 -30.85 64.36
C LEU A 293 -17.91 -31.37 63.67
N VAL A 294 -17.71 -32.70 63.61
CA VAL A 294 -16.60 -33.31 62.85
C VAL A 294 -16.77 -33.10 61.35
N LYS A 295 -17.96 -33.40 60.78
CA LYS A 295 -18.21 -33.21 59.34
C LYS A 295 -18.17 -31.74 58.90
N ALA A 296 -18.64 -30.84 59.75
CA ALA A 296 -18.58 -29.40 59.48
C ALA A 296 -17.13 -28.88 59.33
N LEU A 297 -16.18 -29.45 60.08
CA LEU A 297 -14.75 -29.15 59.95
C LEU A 297 -14.17 -29.70 58.64
N GLU A 298 -14.44 -30.97 58.30
CA GLU A 298 -13.96 -31.61 57.06
C GLU A 298 -14.44 -30.85 55.81
N GLU A 299 -15.71 -30.42 55.79
CA GLU A 299 -16.26 -29.61 54.71
C GLU A 299 -15.68 -28.19 54.63
N ALA A 300 -15.38 -27.56 55.77
CA ALA A 300 -14.78 -26.22 55.81
C ALA A 300 -13.33 -26.25 55.30
N GLN A 301 -12.57 -27.28 55.70
CA GLN A 301 -11.17 -27.46 55.32
C GLN A 301 -11.02 -27.69 53.81
N ALA A 302 -11.83 -28.58 53.21
CA ALA A 302 -11.81 -28.82 51.77
C ALA A 302 -12.11 -27.55 50.94
N LYS A 303 -13.00 -26.67 51.44
CA LYS A 303 -13.36 -25.40 50.78
C LYS A 303 -12.24 -24.35 50.91
N ALA A 304 -11.53 -24.32 52.05
CA ALA A 304 -10.37 -23.45 52.24
C ALA A 304 -9.19 -23.84 51.34
N ASP A 305 -8.86 -25.14 51.25
CA ASP A 305 -7.78 -25.65 50.40
C ASP A 305 -8.06 -25.42 48.90
N GLN A 306 -9.32 -25.51 48.47
CA GLN A 306 -9.73 -25.19 47.09
C GLN A 306 -9.58 -23.69 46.77
N ALA A 307 -9.97 -22.81 47.69
CA ALA A 307 -9.88 -21.36 47.49
C ALA A 307 -8.42 -20.86 47.45
N ALA A 308 -7.53 -21.45 48.26
CA ALA A 308 -6.10 -21.12 48.23
C ALA A 308 -5.48 -21.35 46.84
N LYS A 309 -5.76 -22.50 46.20
CA LYS A 309 -5.27 -22.81 44.84
C LYS A 309 -5.84 -21.88 43.77
N GLN A 310 -7.06 -21.38 43.95
CA GLN A 310 -7.67 -20.40 43.04
C GLN A 310 -7.02 -19.03 43.15
N ALA A 311 -6.67 -18.58 44.37
CA ALA A 311 -5.93 -17.34 44.58
C ALA A 311 -4.52 -17.39 43.96
N GLU A 312 -3.80 -18.50 44.15
CA GLU A 312 -2.47 -18.71 43.56
C GLU A 312 -2.50 -18.73 42.03
N THR A 313 -3.50 -19.39 41.43
CA THR A 313 -3.74 -19.37 39.97
C THR A 313 -4.01 -17.95 39.45
N ALA A 314 -4.87 -17.20 40.14
CA ALA A 314 -5.21 -15.82 39.75
C ALA A 314 -4.00 -14.88 39.87
N LYS A 315 -3.13 -15.09 40.87
CA LYS A 315 -1.86 -14.35 41.01
C LYS A 315 -0.93 -14.61 39.82
N THR A 316 -0.70 -15.87 39.43
CA THR A 316 0.16 -16.19 38.26
C THR A 316 -0.34 -15.52 36.98
N GLN A 317 -1.66 -15.47 36.76
CA GLN A 317 -2.25 -14.79 35.60
C GLN A 317 -2.04 -13.26 35.66
N ALA A 318 -2.17 -12.65 36.84
CA ALA A 318 -1.90 -11.22 37.02
C ALA A 318 -0.42 -10.87 36.81
N ASP A 319 0.52 -11.70 37.30
CA ASP A 319 1.96 -11.52 37.10
C ASP A 319 2.35 -11.62 35.61
N GLN A 320 1.75 -12.55 34.85
CA GLN A 320 1.97 -12.71 33.40
C GLN A 320 1.38 -11.54 32.60
N ALA A 321 0.20 -11.05 32.98
CA ALA A 321 -0.39 -9.85 32.37
C ALA A 321 0.41 -8.58 32.68
N GLN A 322 1.06 -8.49 33.85
CA GLN A 322 1.91 -7.37 34.22
C GLN A 322 3.11 -7.27 33.26
N GLN A 323 3.85 -8.36 33.07
CA GLN A 323 4.94 -8.42 32.10
C GLN A 323 4.49 -8.08 30.67
N SER A 324 3.31 -8.56 30.28
CA SER A 324 2.74 -8.29 28.95
C SER A 324 2.35 -6.82 28.74
N ALA A 325 1.87 -6.14 29.78
CA ALA A 325 1.53 -4.72 29.75
C ALA A 325 2.78 -3.82 29.81
N ASP A 326 3.77 -4.18 30.63
CA ASP A 326 5.04 -3.45 30.72
C ASP A 326 5.82 -3.50 29.41
N GLN A 327 5.84 -4.66 28.72
CA GLN A 327 6.43 -4.78 27.38
C GLN A 327 5.67 -3.92 26.36
N ALA A 328 4.34 -4.03 26.28
CA ALA A 328 3.54 -3.24 25.34
C ALA A 328 3.69 -1.72 25.56
N ALA A 329 3.87 -1.28 26.82
CA ALA A 329 4.16 0.12 27.14
C ALA A 329 5.57 0.57 26.70
N ALA A 330 6.57 -0.31 26.75
CA ALA A 330 7.90 -0.06 26.21
C ALA A 330 7.87 0.02 24.67
N ASP A 331 7.15 -0.90 24.02
CA ASP A 331 6.98 -0.93 22.55
C ASP A 331 6.26 0.33 22.06
N ALA A 332 5.18 0.74 22.73
CA ALA A 332 4.46 1.98 22.45
C ALA A 332 5.34 3.22 22.58
N LYS A 333 6.20 3.28 23.61
CA LYS A 333 7.17 4.37 23.74
C LYS A 333 8.19 4.37 22.60
N SER A 334 8.77 3.20 22.27
CA SER A 334 9.73 3.07 21.18
C SER A 334 9.14 3.51 19.83
N ALA A 335 7.89 3.12 19.56
CA ALA A 335 7.16 3.52 18.37
C ALA A 335 6.89 5.04 18.31
N GLN A 336 6.53 5.69 19.43
CA GLN A 336 6.36 7.15 19.44
C GLN A 336 7.69 7.90 19.31
N ASP A 337 8.77 7.44 19.96
CA ASP A 337 10.11 8.03 19.79
C ASP A 337 10.56 7.95 18.31
N ALA A 338 10.22 6.86 17.62
CA ALA A 338 10.45 6.70 16.18
C ALA A 338 9.54 7.58 15.30
N ALA A 339 8.27 7.79 15.68
CA ALA A 339 7.37 8.70 14.98
C ALA A 339 7.81 10.17 15.09
N ASP A 340 8.23 10.60 16.29
CA ASP A 340 8.79 11.93 16.53
C ASP A 340 10.08 12.14 15.71
N ALA A 341 10.93 11.12 15.62
CA ALA A 341 12.13 11.14 14.77
C ALA A 341 11.79 11.22 13.27
N ALA A 342 10.84 10.43 12.79
CA ALA A 342 10.39 10.44 11.39
C ALA A 342 9.76 11.79 11.00
N LYS A 343 9.05 12.44 11.92
CA LYS A 343 8.52 13.80 11.74
C LYS A 343 9.64 14.84 11.65
N SER A 344 10.65 14.76 12.51
CA SER A 344 11.83 15.66 12.48
C SER A 344 12.62 15.52 11.18
N ASP A 345 12.83 14.29 10.70
CA ASP A 345 13.40 14.00 9.37
C ASP A 345 12.52 14.56 8.25
N ALA A 346 11.19 14.42 8.33
CA ALA A 346 10.28 14.98 7.33
C ALA A 346 10.32 16.52 7.26
N GLU A 347 10.39 17.21 8.40
CA GLU A 347 10.59 18.67 8.47
C GLU A 347 11.96 19.07 7.88
N GLY A 348 13.01 18.28 8.12
CA GLY A 348 14.34 18.48 7.51
C GLY A 348 14.37 18.27 5.99
N ARG A 349 13.72 17.20 5.50
CA ARG A 349 13.59 16.91 4.05
C ARG A 349 12.81 17.98 3.31
N LYS A 350 11.78 18.57 3.94
CA LYS A 350 11.06 19.73 3.39
C LYS A 350 11.95 20.96 3.25
N GLN A 351 12.74 21.30 4.27
CA GLN A 351 13.69 22.42 4.18
C GLN A 351 14.77 22.17 3.12
N ALA A 352 15.23 20.93 2.97
CA ALA A 352 16.15 20.55 1.90
C ALA A 352 15.50 20.65 0.50
N ALA A 353 14.25 20.22 0.35
CA ALA A 353 13.48 20.34 -0.89
C ALA A 353 13.21 21.82 -1.28
N GLU A 354 12.87 22.68 -0.31
CA GLU A 354 12.71 24.12 -0.53
C GLU A 354 14.03 24.77 -0.99
N GLN A 355 15.16 24.42 -0.37
CA GLN A 355 16.49 24.90 -0.77
C GLN A 355 16.90 24.35 -2.15
N ALA A 356 16.58 23.10 -2.45
CA ALA A 356 16.88 22.48 -3.73
C ALA A 356 16.06 23.11 -4.87
N GLN A 357 14.77 23.38 -4.63
CA GLN A 357 13.91 24.09 -5.58
C GLN A 357 14.44 25.52 -5.81
N GLN A 358 14.72 26.29 -4.74
CA GLN A 358 15.31 27.64 -4.85
C GLN A 358 16.65 27.67 -5.62
N GLN A 359 17.39 26.57 -5.67
CA GLN A 359 18.62 26.49 -6.46
C GLN A 359 18.34 26.06 -7.91
N LEU A 360 17.32 25.23 -8.18
CA LEU A 360 16.83 24.90 -9.53
C LEU A 360 16.15 26.09 -10.24
N ASP A 361 15.38 26.91 -9.50
CA ASP A 361 14.68 28.11 -9.97
C ASP A 361 15.67 29.16 -10.54
N LYS A 362 16.90 29.21 -10.00
CA LYS A 362 18.01 30.00 -10.56
C LYS A 362 18.56 29.46 -11.89
N GLY A 363 18.10 28.31 -12.37
CA GLY A 363 18.52 27.68 -13.62
C GLY A 363 20.04 27.67 -13.82
N TYR A 364 20.50 28.22 -14.95
CA TYR A 364 21.92 28.29 -15.28
C TYR A 364 22.71 29.24 -14.37
N LEU A 365 22.09 30.28 -13.79
CA LEU A 365 22.77 31.09 -12.76
C LEU A 365 23.08 30.23 -11.52
N GLY A 366 22.16 29.36 -11.11
CA GLY A 366 22.34 28.44 -9.99
C GLY A 366 23.44 27.41 -10.24
N TYR A 367 23.56 26.93 -11.48
CA TYR A 367 24.69 26.09 -11.91
C TYR A 367 26.01 26.87 -11.87
N LEU A 368 26.03 28.12 -12.36
CA LEU A 368 27.23 28.95 -12.35
C LEU A 368 27.67 29.34 -10.93
N GLU A 369 26.74 29.61 -10.01
CA GLU A 369 27.03 29.85 -8.58
C GLU A 369 27.72 28.66 -7.93
N ALA A 370 27.24 27.44 -8.18
CA ALA A 370 27.77 26.22 -7.56
C ALA A 370 29.01 25.69 -8.30
N ASN A 371 28.82 25.31 -9.56
CA ASN A 371 29.74 24.51 -10.37
C ASN A 371 30.57 25.34 -11.37
N GLY A 372 30.15 26.57 -11.69
CA GLY A 372 30.84 27.42 -12.67
C GLY A 372 32.29 27.78 -12.31
N SER A 373 33.07 28.13 -13.32
CA SER A 373 34.45 28.63 -13.19
C SER A 373 34.53 29.96 -12.44
N ASP A 374 35.72 30.32 -11.96
CA ASP A 374 35.97 31.65 -11.37
C ASP A 374 35.61 32.79 -12.34
N ALA A 375 35.81 32.61 -13.65
CA ALA A 375 35.47 33.60 -14.67
C ALA A 375 33.94 33.76 -14.82
N ALA A 376 33.19 32.66 -14.90
CA ALA A 376 31.73 32.71 -15.01
C ALA A 376 31.07 33.16 -13.69
N LYS A 377 31.63 32.75 -12.53
CA LYS A 377 31.26 33.28 -11.21
C LYS A 377 31.53 34.77 -11.10
N GLN A 378 32.66 35.27 -11.59
CA GLN A 378 32.96 36.70 -11.62
C GLN A 378 32.02 37.46 -12.56
N LEU A 379 31.64 36.89 -13.72
CA LEU A 379 30.64 37.50 -14.61
C LEU A 379 29.32 37.77 -13.87
N ILE A 380 28.68 36.73 -13.32
CA ILE A 380 27.37 36.89 -12.66
C ILE A 380 27.43 37.69 -11.35
N ASN A 381 28.56 37.68 -10.63
CA ASN A 381 28.73 38.39 -9.36
C ASN A 381 29.38 39.79 -9.49
N SER A 382 29.91 40.19 -10.64
CA SER A 382 30.65 41.46 -10.77
C SER A 382 30.46 42.24 -12.09
N ASP A 383 29.90 41.67 -13.17
CA ASP A 383 29.49 42.47 -14.33
C ASP A 383 28.28 43.34 -13.94
N GLU A 384 28.44 44.66 -14.01
CA GLU A 384 27.42 45.62 -13.56
C GLU A 384 26.10 45.46 -14.35
N THR A 385 26.16 45.06 -15.62
CA THR A 385 24.98 44.86 -16.46
C THR A 385 24.30 43.53 -16.19
N ILE A 386 25.04 42.41 -16.14
CA ILE A 386 24.45 41.09 -15.83
C ILE A 386 23.77 41.14 -14.45
N ARG A 387 24.43 41.75 -13.46
CA ARG A 387 23.84 41.99 -12.14
C ARG A 387 22.61 42.88 -12.21
N GLN A 388 22.62 43.95 -13.00
CA GLN A 388 21.43 44.78 -13.18
C GLN A 388 20.27 43.97 -13.77
N TRP A 389 20.49 43.22 -14.84
CA TRP A 389 19.43 42.42 -15.48
C TRP A 389 18.87 41.31 -14.60
N ILE A 390 19.67 40.72 -13.71
CA ILE A 390 19.17 39.80 -12.67
C ILE A 390 18.27 40.55 -11.67
N ASN A 391 18.69 41.72 -11.17
CA ASN A 391 17.90 42.53 -10.22
C ASN A 391 16.61 43.10 -10.84
N ASP A 392 16.65 43.47 -12.13
CA ASP A 392 15.53 44.04 -12.88
C ASP A 392 14.58 42.96 -13.46
N GLY A 393 14.88 41.66 -13.28
CA GLY A 393 14.05 40.54 -13.74
C GLY A 393 14.06 40.30 -15.26
N ILE A 394 15.10 40.83 -15.93
CA ILE A 394 15.39 40.67 -17.37
C ILE A 394 16.09 39.35 -17.63
N ILE A 395 17.04 38.95 -16.77
CA ILE A 395 17.48 37.57 -16.65
C ILE A 395 16.61 36.94 -15.55
N ASN A 396 15.72 36.04 -15.95
CA ASN A 396 14.84 35.29 -15.06
C ASN A 396 14.73 33.82 -15.52
N PRO A 397 15.59 32.92 -14.99
CA PRO A 397 15.67 31.52 -15.42
C PRO A 397 14.40 30.69 -15.21
N ASP A 398 13.45 31.12 -14.36
CA ASP A 398 12.14 30.48 -14.19
C ASP A 398 11.32 30.49 -15.49
N LYS A 399 11.56 31.48 -16.37
CA LYS A 399 10.80 31.61 -17.62
C LYS A 399 11.37 30.71 -18.70
N THR A 400 10.49 30.01 -19.41
CA THR A 400 10.85 29.12 -20.52
C THR A 400 11.34 29.84 -21.79
N ASP A 401 11.23 31.17 -21.84
CA ASP A 401 11.76 32.04 -22.90
C ASP A 401 13.12 32.70 -22.55
N ASP A 402 13.62 32.56 -21.32
CA ASP A 402 14.90 33.14 -20.88
C ASP A 402 16.10 32.27 -21.29
N SER A 403 17.18 32.89 -21.80
CA SER A 403 18.39 32.16 -22.22
C SER A 403 19.16 31.47 -21.07
N PHE A 404 18.94 31.84 -19.82
CA PHE A 404 19.52 31.19 -18.63
C PHE A 404 18.64 30.06 -18.07
N ASN A 405 17.46 29.80 -18.65
CA ASN A 405 16.68 28.60 -18.33
C ASN A 405 17.45 27.34 -18.77
N LEU A 406 17.44 26.29 -17.94
CA LEU A 406 18.27 25.09 -18.18
C LEU A 406 17.89 24.32 -19.45
N ASP A 407 16.61 24.29 -19.83
CA ASP A 407 16.19 23.67 -21.10
C ASP A 407 16.70 24.49 -22.30
N ASN A 408 16.82 25.81 -22.16
CA ASN A 408 17.36 26.69 -23.18
C ASN A 408 18.89 26.58 -23.31
N ILE A 409 19.62 26.36 -22.21
CA ILE A 409 21.05 25.97 -22.25
C ILE A 409 21.22 24.58 -22.91
N ARG A 410 20.33 23.63 -22.66
CA ARG A 410 20.36 22.31 -23.32
C ARG A 410 20.05 22.40 -24.82
N LYS A 411 19.16 23.31 -25.24
CA LYS A 411 18.98 23.69 -26.66
C LYS A 411 20.25 24.33 -27.22
N ALA A 412 20.86 25.27 -26.50
CA ALA A 412 22.11 25.92 -26.91
C ALA A 412 23.24 24.92 -27.19
N LEU A 413 23.41 23.89 -26.35
CA LEU A 413 24.37 22.80 -26.61
C LEU A 413 24.13 22.09 -27.95
N SER A 414 22.87 21.81 -28.30
CA SER A 414 22.54 21.17 -29.59
C SER A 414 22.61 22.12 -30.81
N TYR A 415 22.65 23.44 -30.62
CA TYR A 415 23.09 24.38 -31.66
C TYR A 415 24.63 24.45 -31.77
N ILE A 416 25.38 24.26 -30.67
CA ILE A 416 26.85 24.11 -30.72
C ILE A 416 27.23 22.79 -31.42
N ASP A 417 26.50 21.69 -31.18
CA ASP A 417 26.70 20.44 -31.92
C ASP A 417 26.46 20.61 -33.43
N GLN A 418 25.47 21.40 -33.83
CA GLN A 418 25.24 21.75 -35.25
C GLN A 418 26.35 22.63 -35.82
N PHE A 419 26.77 23.68 -35.09
CA PHE A 419 27.91 24.53 -35.46
C PHE A 419 29.19 23.70 -35.67
N ASN A 420 29.46 22.74 -34.79
CA ASN A 420 30.60 21.83 -34.90
C ASN A 420 30.45 20.81 -36.03
N GLN A 421 29.24 20.34 -36.34
CA GLN A 421 29.00 19.52 -37.55
C GLN A 421 29.30 20.28 -38.84
N LEU A 422 28.94 21.58 -38.92
CA LEU A 422 29.26 22.43 -40.07
C LEU A 422 30.77 22.66 -40.22
N ARG A 423 31.47 22.93 -39.10
CA ARG A 423 32.95 23.01 -39.08
C ARG A 423 33.62 21.70 -39.50
N ARG A 424 33.15 20.57 -38.99
CA ARG A 424 33.64 19.22 -39.37
C ARG A 424 33.43 18.95 -40.87
N ALA A 425 32.33 19.43 -41.46
CA ALA A 425 32.06 19.32 -42.90
C ALA A 425 32.99 20.18 -43.78
N GLU A 426 33.46 21.32 -43.26
CA GLU A 426 34.50 22.16 -43.90
C GLU A 426 35.95 21.65 -43.60
N GLY A 427 36.09 20.55 -42.84
CA GLY A 427 37.39 19.97 -42.47
C GLY A 427 38.10 20.70 -41.32
N LEU A 428 37.36 21.40 -40.47
CA LEU A 428 37.88 22.22 -39.37
C LEU A 428 37.72 21.54 -38.00
N ASP A 429 38.59 21.91 -37.06
CA ASP A 429 38.51 21.51 -35.65
C ASP A 429 37.24 22.05 -34.98
N GLU A 430 36.64 21.23 -34.13
CA GLU A 430 35.42 21.52 -33.37
C GLU A 430 35.71 22.47 -32.20
N LEU A 431 34.86 23.47 -31.99
CA LEU A 431 34.99 24.41 -30.87
C LEU A 431 34.40 23.82 -29.59
N LYS A 432 35.09 24.03 -28.48
CA LYS A 432 34.67 23.57 -27.15
C LYS A 432 33.68 24.54 -26.51
N VAL A 433 32.75 24.02 -25.72
CA VAL A 433 31.85 24.83 -24.89
C VAL A 433 32.66 25.46 -23.75
N SER A 434 32.54 26.79 -23.59
CA SER A 434 33.03 27.52 -22.41
C SER A 434 31.85 27.91 -21.52
N ASP A 435 31.93 27.67 -20.21
CA ASP A 435 30.88 28.10 -19.27
C ASP A 435 30.70 29.63 -19.25
N TYR A 436 31.81 30.37 -19.40
CA TYR A 436 31.85 31.82 -19.55
C TYR A 436 31.22 32.27 -20.88
N LEU A 437 31.63 31.71 -22.03
CA LEU A 437 31.05 32.11 -23.32
C LEU A 437 29.58 31.71 -23.45
N MET A 438 29.16 30.60 -22.82
CA MET A 438 27.75 30.23 -22.72
C MET A 438 26.96 31.29 -21.94
N ALA A 439 27.51 31.79 -20.83
CA ALA A 439 26.89 32.83 -20.02
C ALA A 439 26.88 34.21 -20.71
N THR A 440 27.93 34.59 -21.45
CA THR A 440 27.95 35.85 -22.20
C THR A 440 27.08 35.79 -23.46
N ALA A 441 26.97 34.64 -24.13
CA ALA A 441 26.04 34.46 -25.25
C ALA A 441 24.58 34.46 -24.80
N ALA A 442 24.26 33.83 -23.66
CA ALA A 442 22.94 33.95 -23.02
C ALA A 442 22.65 35.40 -22.59
N GLY A 443 23.63 36.09 -22.00
CA GLY A 443 23.54 37.52 -21.66
C GLY A 443 23.31 38.42 -22.88
N ALA A 444 24.00 38.18 -23.99
CA ALA A 444 23.83 38.88 -25.26
C ALA A 444 22.43 38.69 -25.86
N ASN A 445 21.87 37.49 -25.72
CA ASN A 445 20.51 37.18 -26.15
C ASN A 445 19.46 37.96 -25.33
N GLN A 446 19.68 38.14 -24.03
CA GLN A 446 18.84 39.02 -23.21
C GLN A 446 19.13 40.52 -23.49
N GLU A 447 20.35 40.90 -23.90
CA GLU A 447 20.64 42.27 -24.35
C GLU A 447 19.79 42.68 -25.57
N ILE A 448 19.53 41.74 -26.49
CA ILE A 448 18.64 41.96 -27.65
C ILE A 448 17.20 42.33 -27.21
N GLN A 449 16.71 41.79 -26.09
CA GLN A 449 15.38 42.12 -25.56
C GLN A 449 15.31 43.54 -24.97
N VAL A 450 16.42 44.06 -24.44
CA VAL A 450 16.49 45.36 -23.78
C VAL A 450 16.87 46.48 -24.75
N ASN A 451 17.89 46.24 -25.56
CA ASN A 451 18.53 47.21 -26.45
C ASN A 451 18.09 47.05 -27.92
N GLY A 452 17.22 46.08 -28.23
CA GLY A 452 16.79 45.74 -29.59
C GLY A 452 17.81 44.88 -30.34
N PHE A 453 17.44 44.39 -31.53
CA PHE A 453 18.27 43.48 -32.32
C PHE A 453 19.50 44.18 -32.91
N GLN A 454 20.60 44.13 -32.16
CA GLN A 454 21.94 44.59 -32.53
C GLN A 454 23.00 43.73 -31.84
N HIS A 455 24.22 43.71 -32.38
CA HIS A 455 25.35 43.03 -31.75
C HIS A 455 25.71 43.64 -30.39
N THR A 456 26.26 42.82 -29.49
CA THR A 456 26.86 43.35 -28.26
C THR A 456 28.06 44.23 -28.60
N GLY A 457 28.22 45.33 -27.87
CA GLY A 457 29.19 46.37 -28.20
C GLY A 457 30.62 45.84 -28.28
N ALA A 458 31.30 46.05 -29.41
CA ALA A 458 32.63 45.50 -29.68
C ALA A 458 33.63 45.80 -28.54
N GLY A 459 34.10 44.74 -27.88
CA GLY A 459 34.98 44.83 -26.70
C GLY A 459 34.28 44.70 -25.33
N ARG A 460 32.96 44.40 -25.27
CA ARG A 460 32.24 44.11 -24.01
C ARG A 460 32.80 42.89 -23.28
N TRP A 461 32.97 41.79 -24.01
CA TRP A 461 33.43 40.49 -23.49
C TRP A 461 34.51 39.80 -24.36
N ASP A 462 35.14 40.54 -25.28
CA ASP A 462 36.29 40.08 -26.09
C ASP A 462 36.05 38.79 -26.92
N ALA A 463 34.80 38.59 -27.36
CA ALA A 463 34.36 37.49 -28.23
C ALA A 463 33.93 37.98 -29.62
N ASN A 464 34.05 37.11 -30.63
CA ASN A 464 33.30 37.22 -31.88
C ASN A 464 31.84 36.84 -31.62
N GLU A 465 30.90 37.31 -32.44
CA GLU A 465 29.46 37.07 -32.23
C GLU A 465 28.69 36.94 -33.55
N ASN A 466 27.77 35.97 -33.61
CA ASN A 466 26.71 35.89 -34.62
C ASN A 466 25.33 36.07 -33.94
N ILE A 467 24.42 36.83 -34.56
CA ILE A 467 23.03 36.99 -34.07
C ILE A 467 22.00 36.66 -35.16
N ALA A 468 20.85 36.11 -34.75
CA ALA A 468 19.71 35.82 -35.62
C ALA A 468 18.39 35.85 -34.84
N TYR A 469 17.28 35.97 -35.57
CA TYR A 469 15.93 35.84 -35.02
C TYR A 469 14.99 35.12 -36.00
N GLY A 470 14.01 34.42 -35.46
CA GLY A 470 12.98 33.69 -36.22
C GLY A 470 11.60 33.81 -35.59
N ALA A 471 10.55 33.79 -36.41
CA ALA A 471 9.16 33.93 -35.95
C ALA A 471 8.54 32.61 -35.44
N THR A 472 9.30 31.51 -35.43
CA THR A 472 8.81 30.14 -35.22
C THR A 472 9.86 29.26 -34.55
N ASP A 473 9.40 28.15 -33.99
CA ASP A 473 10.23 27.20 -33.23
C ASP A 473 11.22 26.39 -34.10
N ASP A 474 10.89 26.21 -35.37
CA ASP A 474 11.63 25.46 -36.40
C ASP A 474 12.67 26.31 -37.16
N TYR A 475 12.77 27.61 -36.88
CA TYR A 475 13.77 28.47 -37.52
C TYR A 475 15.20 28.05 -37.18
N ASN A 476 16.00 27.75 -38.21
CA ASN A 476 17.41 27.43 -38.07
C ASN A 476 18.29 28.65 -38.41
N PRO A 477 19.10 29.19 -37.46
CA PRO A 477 19.99 30.32 -37.75
C PRO A 477 21.08 29.99 -38.78
N PHE A 478 21.46 28.71 -38.94
CA PHE A 478 22.48 28.29 -39.89
C PHE A 478 22.04 28.38 -41.36
N ASP A 479 20.74 28.45 -41.66
CA ASP A 479 20.28 28.71 -43.04
C ASP A 479 20.68 30.13 -43.51
N GLY A 480 20.64 31.09 -42.59
CA GLY A 480 21.22 32.41 -42.79
C GLY A 480 22.74 32.36 -42.73
N TRP A 481 23.28 32.07 -41.54
CA TRP A 481 24.70 32.23 -41.23
C TRP A 481 25.64 31.35 -42.05
N TYR A 482 25.23 30.13 -42.39
CA TYR A 482 26.06 29.19 -43.16
C TYR A 482 25.53 29.04 -44.59
N THR A 483 24.33 28.47 -44.78
CA THR A 483 23.85 28.05 -46.10
C THR A 483 23.77 29.21 -47.11
N ARG A 484 23.21 30.36 -46.71
CA ARG A 484 23.06 31.54 -47.58
C ARG A 484 24.36 32.34 -47.74
N GLU A 485 25.14 32.51 -46.67
CA GLU A 485 26.37 33.31 -46.69
C GLU A 485 27.54 32.58 -47.34
N LYS A 486 27.75 31.29 -47.02
CA LYS A 486 28.76 30.44 -47.67
C LYS A 486 28.64 30.48 -49.19
N LYS A 487 27.42 30.40 -49.72
CA LYS A 487 27.16 30.47 -51.17
C LYS A 487 27.67 31.78 -51.78
N GLN A 488 27.41 32.92 -51.12
CA GLN A 488 27.88 34.22 -51.61
C GLN A 488 29.41 34.33 -51.54
N PHE A 489 30.02 33.77 -50.48
CA PHE A 489 31.47 33.68 -50.36
C PHE A 489 32.10 32.77 -51.43
N ASP A 490 31.53 31.59 -51.67
CA ASP A 490 31.95 30.65 -52.70
C ASP A 490 31.90 31.28 -54.10
N GLU A 491 30.81 32.01 -54.41
CA GLU A 491 30.68 32.74 -55.66
C GLU A 491 31.71 33.88 -55.81
N ALA A 492 32.23 34.45 -54.72
CA ALA A 492 33.31 35.43 -54.76
C ALA A 492 34.70 34.77 -54.88
N ALA A 493 35.01 33.80 -54.01
CA ALA A 493 36.26 33.07 -53.98
C ALA A 493 36.55 32.29 -55.27
N ALA A 494 35.52 31.78 -55.96
CA ALA A 494 35.67 31.15 -57.28
C ALA A 494 36.17 32.12 -58.38
N LYS A 495 36.17 33.43 -58.13
CA LYS A 495 36.65 34.48 -59.04
C LYS A 495 37.95 35.14 -58.57
N ASP A 496 38.39 34.85 -57.35
CA ASP A 496 39.54 35.50 -56.68
C ASP A 496 40.36 34.45 -55.90
N PRO A 497 41.50 33.99 -56.44
CA PRO A 497 42.36 33.01 -55.77
C PRO A 497 43.01 33.49 -54.48
N GLU A 498 43.16 34.81 -54.27
CA GLU A 498 43.75 35.35 -53.03
C GLU A 498 42.72 35.31 -51.90
N LEU A 499 41.46 35.67 -52.19
CA LEU A 499 40.33 35.46 -51.30
C LEU A 499 40.10 33.97 -50.98
N ALA A 500 40.19 33.09 -51.99
CA ALA A 500 40.03 31.66 -51.81
C ALA A 500 41.09 31.04 -50.86
N ALA A 501 42.33 31.57 -50.89
CA ALA A 501 43.41 31.13 -50.01
C ALA A 501 43.23 31.57 -48.54
N HIS A 502 42.45 32.62 -48.27
CA HIS A 502 42.22 33.17 -46.93
C HIS A 502 40.80 32.92 -46.39
N ARG A 503 40.04 31.99 -46.99
CA ARG A 503 38.64 31.65 -46.62
C ARG A 503 38.40 31.54 -45.10
N ASN A 504 39.34 30.94 -44.38
CA ASN A 504 39.22 30.60 -42.96
C ASN A 504 39.92 31.61 -42.03
N ASP A 505 40.28 32.80 -42.55
CA ASP A 505 40.90 33.92 -41.85
C ASP A 505 39.98 35.14 -41.93
N ALA A 506 38.95 35.13 -41.09
CA ALA A 506 37.94 36.19 -41.03
C ALA A 506 38.56 37.56 -40.68
N TYR A 507 39.63 37.56 -39.88
CA TYR A 507 40.38 38.76 -39.54
C TYR A 507 41.06 39.36 -40.77
N TRP A 508 41.85 38.59 -41.52
CA TRP A 508 42.50 39.07 -42.76
C TRP A 508 41.47 39.64 -43.72
N ILE A 509 40.37 38.92 -43.97
CA ILE A 509 39.28 39.36 -44.87
C ILE A 509 38.68 40.69 -44.40
N SER A 510 38.42 40.86 -43.09
CA SER A 510 37.89 42.11 -42.53
C SER A 510 38.81 43.32 -42.74
N THR A 511 40.14 43.11 -42.77
CA THR A 511 41.12 44.19 -42.94
C THR A 511 41.32 44.63 -44.39
N GLN A 512 40.90 43.82 -45.38
CA GLN A 512 41.08 44.13 -46.79
C GLN A 512 40.03 45.13 -47.31
N PRO A 513 40.43 46.33 -47.79
CA PRO A 513 39.47 47.32 -48.29
C PRO A 513 38.59 46.83 -49.44
N GLN A 514 39.10 45.92 -50.28
CA GLN A 514 38.37 45.32 -51.40
C GLN A 514 37.33 44.28 -50.99
N TYR A 515 37.51 43.60 -49.85
CA TYR A 515 36.57 42.59 -49.35
C TYR A 515 35.64 43.11 -48.26
N LYS A 516 35.77 44.36 -47.79
CA LYS A 516 34.95 44.91 -46.73
C LYS A 516 33.44 44.71 -46.92
N GLN A 517 32.92 44.86 -48.14
CA GLN A 517 31.50 44.62 -48.42
C GLN A 517 31.15 43.13 -48.32
N LEU A 518 31.98 42.24 -48.87
CA LEU A 518 31.81 40.80 -48.74
C LEU A 518 31.85 40.36 -47.26
N TRP A 519 32.76 40.93 -46.46
CA TRP A 519 32.82 40.68 -45.02
C TRP A 519 31.53 41.11 -44.28
N HIS A 520 30.90 42.21 -44.69
CA HIS A 520 29.58 42.59 -44.19
C HIS A 520 28.44 41.67 -44.68
N ASP A 521 28.55 41.11 -45.89
CA ASP A 521 27.52 40.27 -46.52
C ASP A 521 27.65 38.76 -46.20
N THR A 522 28.79 38.33 -45.64
CA THR A 522 29.10 36.92 -45.30
C THR A 522 29.80 36.75 -43.94
N GLY A 523 29.65 37.72 -43.03
CA GLY A 523 30.39 37.78 -41.76
C GLY A 523 30.09 36.62 -40.81
N HIS A 524 28.85 36.11 -40.80
CA HIS A 524 28.47 35.00 -39.93
C HIS A 524 29.07 33.68 -40.41
N TYR A 525 29.13 33.46 -41.73
CA TYR A 525 29.84 32.32 -42.32
C TYR A 525 31.31 32.35 -41.93
N LEU A 526 31.95 33.52 -42.07
CA LEU A 526 33.36 33.69 -41.74
C LEU A 526 33.66 33.43 -40.26
N ASN A 527 32.77 33.79 -39.34
CA ASN A 527 32.92 33.45 -37.92
C ASN A 527 32.71 31.94 -37.63
N ILE A 528 31.89 31.24 -38.42
CA ILE A 528 31.76 29.77 -38.33
C ILE A 528 33.05 29.07 -38.79
N VAL A 529 33.68 29.53 -39.89
CA VAL A 529 34.88 28.89 -40.47
C VAL A 529 36.23 29.45 -39.99
N ASP A 530 36.24 30.41 -39.07
CA ASP A 530 37.47 31.00 -38.53
C ASP A 530 38.34 29.93 -37.84
N THR A 531 39.58 29.78 -38.30
CA THR A 531 40.54 28.80 -37.78
C THR A 531 41.27 29.25 -36.51
N SER A 532 41.13 30.51 -36.10
CA SER A 532 41.75 31.05 -34.89
C SER A 532 40.94 30.82 -33.61
N MET A 533 39.63 30.53 -33.73
CA MET A 533 38.75 30.26 -32.59
C MET A 533 39.01 28.87 -31.99
N THR A 534 38.89 28.76 -30.66
CA THR A 534 39.12 27.51 -29.88
C THR A 534 37.93 27.11 -29.02
N SER A 535 37.14 28.08 -28.54
CA SER A 535 35.93 27.85 -27.75
C SER A 535 34.76 28.72 -28.18
N THR A 536 33.56 28.29 -27.79
CA THR A 536 32.28 28.89 -28.16
C THR A 536 31.27 28.79 -27.01
N GLY A 537 30.25 29.65 -27.06
CA GLY A 537 29.01 29.54 -26.29
C GLY A 537 27.82 29.97 -27.16
N PHE A 538 26.60 29.73 -26.68
CA PHE A 538 25.39 29.99 -27.47
C PHE A 538 24.23 30.37 -26.53
N GLY A 539 23.53 31.46 -26.82
CA GLY A 539 22.29 31.87 -26.17
C GLY A 539 21.09 31.53 -27.07
N VAL A 540 20.10 30.86 -26.51
CA VAL A 540 18.82 30.54 -27.17
C VAL A 540 17.72 31.04 -26.25
N GLY A 541 17.05 32.11 -26.65
CA GLY A 541 15.94 32.69 -25.90
C GLY A 541 14.78 33.00 -26.81
N ALA A 542 13.72 33.54 -26.24
CA ALA A 542 12.59 34.05 -26.99
C ALA A 542 12.00 35.30 -26.33
N MET A 543 11.13 35.95 -27.09
CA MET A 543 10.29 37.05 -26.65
C MET A 543 8.89 36.81 -27.20
N ILE A 544 7.89 37.02 -26.35
CA ILE A 544 6.49 37.15 -26.76
C ILE A 544 6.17 38.63 -26.64
N ASP A 545 5.79 39.30 -27.73
CA ASP A 545 5.39 40.71 -27.65
C ASP A 545 4.13 40.83 -26.77
N PRO A 546 4.16 41.62 -25.67
CA PRO A 546 3.06 41.69 -24.72
C PRO A 546 1.83 42.44 -25.23
N ASN A 547 1.88 43.06 -26.43
CA ASN A 547 0.79 43.84 -27.01
C ASN A 547 -0.08 43.03 -27.97
N ASP A 548 0.50 42.09 -28.73
CA ASP A 548 -0.19 41.32 -29.76
C ASP A 548 0.18 39.81 -29.79
N GLY A 549 1.10 39.36 -28.94
CA GLY A 549 1.41 37.95 -28.71
C GLY A 549 2.34 37.31 -29.74
N TRP A 550 3.04 38.09 -30.58
CA TRP A 550 3.98 37.52 -31.55
C TRP A 550 5.18 36.88 -30.87
N TYR A 551 5.40 35.61 -31.19
CA TYR A 551 6.58 34.84 -30.78
C TYR A 551 7.77 35.16 -31.67
N THR A 552 8.91 35.51 -31.07
CA THR A 552 10.20 35.62 -31.76
C THR A 552 11.25 34.86 -30.96
N ARG A 553 11.90 33.88 -31.58
CA ARG A 553 13.06 33.17 -31.04
C ARG A 553 14.34 33.90 -31.45
N TYR A 554 15.25 34.09 -30.49
CA TYR A 554 16.53 34.76 -30.69
C TYR A 554 17.70 33.79 -30.50
N PHE A 555 18.71 33.93 -31.35
CA PHE A 555 19.91 33.09 -31.34
C PHE A 555 21.14 33.99 -31.29
N THR A 556 22.02 33.73 -30.33
CA THR A 556 23.31 34.42 -30.24
C THR A 556 24.42 33.38 -30.09
N GLN A 557 25.33 33.28 -31.05
CA GLN A 557 26.54 32.48 -30.89
C GLN A 557 27.70 33.42 -30.56
N GLN A 558 28.58 33.03 -29.63
CA GLN A 558 29.83 33.74 -29.36
C GLN A 558 31.02 32.79 -29.38
N SER A 559 32.13 33.23 -29.97
CA SER A 559 33.36 32.45 -30.17
C SER A 559 34.59 33.22 -29.70
N SER A 560 35.62 32.53 -29.21
CA SER A 560 36.89 33.17 -28.87
C SER A 560 38.10 32.27 -29.16
N TYR A 561 39.24 32.93 -29.37
CA TYR A 561 40.60 32.37 -29.39
C TYR A 561 41.28 32.44 -28.02
N LYS A 562 40.60 33.01 -27.01
CA LYS A 562 41.01 33.06 -25.61
C LYS A 562 40.08 32.17 -24.80
N ASP A 563 40.49 30.93 -24.57
CA ASP A 563 39.75 30.01 -23.69
C ASP A 563 39.62 30.63 -22.28
N GLN A 564 38.38 30.97 -21.92
CA GLN A 564 38.01 31.50 -20.60
C GLN A 564 37.05 30.55 -19.89
N GLY A 565 37.18 30.46 -18.57
CA GLY A 565 36.34 29.60 -17.74
C GLY A 565 36.61 28.11 -17.90
N THR A 566 35.58 27.29 -17.66
CA THR A 566 35.63 25.83 -17.83
C THR A 566 35.34 25.50 -19.29
N VAL A 567 36.28 24.82 -19.97
CA VAL A 567 36.20 24.55 -21.42
C VAL A 567 36.19 23.05 -21.70
N THR A 568 35.07 22.54 -22.23
CA THR A 568 34.78 21.10 -22.44
C THR A 568 34.03 20.84 -23.76
N ASP A 569 33.87 19.58 -24.16
CA ASP A 569 32.93 19.23 -25.24
C ASP A 569 31.46 19.31 -24.78
N THR A 570 30.52 19.38 -25.73
CA THR A 570 29.08 19.50 -25.50
C THR A 570 28.49 18.40 -24.61
N LYS A 571 28.96 17.15 -24.77
CA LYS A 571 28.51 16.00 -23.97
C LYS A 571 29.04 16.05 -22.54
N SER A 572 30.30 16.42 -22.35
CA SER A 572 30.88 16.67 -21.03
C SER A 572 30.17 17.82 -20.32
N PHE A 573 29.84 18.90 -21.04
CA PHE A 573 29.08 20.02 -20.48
C PHE A 573 27.66 19.62 -20.07
N ALA A 574 26.93 18.88 -20.92
CA ALA A 574 25.61 18.33 -20.58
C ALA A 574 25.67 17.46 -19.30
N SER A 575 26.70 16.61 -19.18
CA SER A 575 26.88 15.78 -17.98
C SER A 575 27.17 16.60 -16.72
N MET A 576 27.81 17.77 -16.82
CA MET A 576 27.99 18.68 -15.66
C MET A 576 26.66 19.30 -15.21
N LEU A 577 25.76 19.63 -16.16
CA LEU A 577 24.39 20.07 -15.84
C LEU A 577 23.60 18.93 -15.18
N ASP A 578 23.69 17.69 -15.70
CA ASP A 578 23.03 16.51 -15.13
C ASP A 578 23.48 16.22 -13.69
N GLN A 579 24.79 16.34 -13.42
CA GLN A 579 25.38 16.15 -12.09
C GLN A 579 24.94 17.21 -11.07
N TYR A 580 24.53 18.39 -11.55
CA TYR A 580 23.99 19.47 -10.73
C TYR A 580 22.47 19.34 -10.53
N GLU A 581 21.70 19.10 -11.59
CA GLU A 581 20.24 19.04 -11.54
C GLU A 581 19.70 17.80 -10.81
N ASN A 582 20.27 16.62 -11.06
CA ASN A 582 19.67 15.35 -10.59
C ASN A 582 19.64 15.21 -9.06
N PRO A 583 20.68 15.59 -8.29
CA PRO A 583 20.62 15.58 -6.83
C PRO A 583 19.57 16.54 -6.26
N LEU A 584 19.40 17.72 -6.88
CA LEU A 584 18.42 18.73 -6.45
C LEU A 584 16.99 18.23 -6.73
N LYS A 585 16.73 17.69 -7.92
CA LYS A 585 15.45 17.06 -8.29
C LYS A 585 15.09 15.90 -7.35
N ALA A 586 16.07 15.07 -6.98
CA ALA A 586 15.86 14.00 -6.01
C ALA A 586 15.51 14.51 -4.59
N GLN A 587 16.10 15.63 -4.15
CA GLN A 587 15.75 16.27 -2.88
C GLN A 587 14.32 16.84 -2.89
N VAL A 588 13.89 17.43 -4.02
CA VAL A 588 12.49 17.90 -4.19
C VAL A 588 11.48 16.75 -4.07
N GLU A 589 11.71 15.60 -4.72
CA GLU A 589 10.83 14.43 -4.60
C GLU A 589 10.87 13.79 -3.19
N ALA A 590 12.03 13.80 -2.53
CA ALA A 590 12.15 13.34 -1.14
C ALA A 590 11.33 14.22 -0.16
N GLY A 591 11.23 15.53 -0.41
CA GLY A 591 10.36 16.43 0.35
C GLY A 591 8.87 16.18 0.13
N LYS A 592 8.45 15.83 -1.10
CA LYS A 592 7.05 15.50 -1.42
C LYS A 592 6.55 14.22 -0.75
N THR A 593 7.44 13.24 -0.56
CA THR A 593 7.10 11.95 0.06
C THR A 593 7.23 11.94 1.59
N ALA A 594 7.94 12.91 2.16
CA ALA A 594 8.29 13.01 3.58
C ALA A 594 7.10 12.92 4.56
N ASP A 595 6.00 13.66 4.30
CA ASP A 595 4.81 13.64 5.17
C ASP A 595 4.17 12.25 5.28
N LYS A 596 4.22 11.46 4.20
CA LYS A 596 3.69 10.10 4.21
C LYS A 596 4.51 9.21 5.15
N THR A 597 5.84 9.28 5.09
CA THR A 597 6.72 8.50 5.99
C THR A 597 6.48 8.85 7.46
N ALA A 598 6.26 10.14 7.78
CA ALA A 598 5.91 10.56 9.13
C ALA A 598 4.51 10.07 9.57
N ALA A 599 3.52 10.13 8.68
CA ALA A 599 2.16 9.63 8.96
C ALA A 599 2.11 8.10 9.13
N ASP A 600 2.81 7.34 8.27
CA ASP A 600 2.92 5.88 8.35
C ASP A 600 3.67 5.44 9.64
N ALA A 601 4.57 6.29 10.18
CA ALA A 601 5.22 6.08 11.47
C ALA A 601 4.30 6.40 12.66
N GLN A 602 3.58 7.52 12.64
CA GLN A 602 2.63 7.86 13.70
C GLN A 602 1.49 6.83 13.79
N ALA A 603 0.99 6.31 12.66
CA ALA A 603 -0.04 5.27 12.67
C ALA A 603 0.42 3.98 13.40
N LYS A 604 1.73 3.64 13.33
CA LYS A 604 2.30 2.53 14.11
C LYS A 604 2.44 2.87 15.59
N ALA A 605 2.78 4.11 15.94
CA ALA A 605 2.80 4.57 17.32
C ALA A 605 1.39 4.54 17.96
N ASP A 606 0.37 4.99 17.22
CA ASP A 606 -1.03 4.95 17.64
C ASP A 606 -1.51 3.50 17.85
N GLN A 607 -1.16 2.58 16.94
CA GLN A 607 -1.47 1.15 17.07
C GLN A 607 -0.77 0.51 18.28
N ALA A 608 0.49 0.84 18.53
CA ALA A 608 1.23 0.34 19.69
C ALA A 608 0.67 0.92 21.00
N ALA A 609 0.30 2.20 21.03
CA ALA A 609 -0.35 2.85 22.17
C ALA A 609 -1.73 2.23 22.48
N GLN A 610 -2.53 1.90 21.47
CA GLN A 610 -3.78 1.15 21.65
C GLN A 610 -3.51 -0.25 22.23
N THR A 611 -2.52 -0.97 21.70
CA THR A 611 -2.10 -2.29 22.22
C THR A 611 -1.70 -2.22 23.69
N ALA A 612 -0.95 -1.18 24.09
CA ALA A 612 -0.59 -0.93 25.48
C ALA A 612 -1.80 -0.61 26.37
N ALA A 613 -2.77 0.16 25.87
CA ALA A 613 -4.01 0.47 26.59
C ALA A 613 -4.88 -0.77 26.82
N ASP A 614 -5.02 -1.65 25.82
CA ASP A 614 -5.75 -2.91 25.94
C ASP A 614 -5.07 -3.87 26.92
N LYS A 615 -3.73 -3.97 26.88
CA LYS A 615 -2.96 -4.78 27.85
C LYS A 615 -3.04 -4.23 29.28
N ALA A 616 -3.04 -2.90 29.45
CA ALA A 616 -3.25 -2.27 30.76
C ALA A 616 -4.67 -2.54 31.32
N LYS A 617 -5.69 -2.64 30.44
CA LYS A 617 -7.06 -3.03 30.82
C LYS A 617 -7.13 -4.50 31.24
N GLU A 618 -6.54 -5.41 30.45
CA GLU A 618 -6.46 -6.84 30.78
C GLU A 618 -5.78 -7.10 32.13
N LEU A 619 -4.67 -6.40 32.38
CA LEU A 619 -3.97 -6.38 33.66
C LEU A 619 -4.88 -5.94 34.82
N ALA A 620 -5.60 -4.82 34.67
CA ALA A 620 -6.48 -4.30 35.70
C ALA A 620 -7.63 -5.27 36.03
N GLU A 621 -8.19 -5.95 35.03
CA GLU A 621 -9.22 -6.99 35.23
C GLU A 621 -8.66 -8.23 35.96
N LEU A 622 -7.43 -8.64 35.66
CA LEU A 622 -6.78 -9.78 36.32
C LEU A 622 -6.34 -9.46 37.75
N GLN A 623 -5.81 -8.26 38.01
CA GLN A 623 -5.55 -7.78 39.38
C GLN A 623 -6.83 -7.69 40.22
N ALA A 624 -7.96 -7.29 39.63
CA ALA A 624 -9.26 -7.29 40.32
C ALA A 624 -9.74 -8.72 40.65
N LYS A 625 -9.56 -9.68 39.74
CA LYS A 625 -9.86 -11.11 39.96
C LYS A 625 -8.96 -11.71 41.05
N GLN A 626 -7.66 -11.38 41.05
CA GLN A 626 -6.72 -11.76 42.11
C GLN A 626 -7.18 -11.26 43.48
N GLN A 627 -7.50 -9.96 43.62
CA GLN A 627 -7.95 -9.39 44.89
C GLN A 627 -9.24 -10.06 45.42
N GLN A 628 -10.16 -10.45 44.55
CA GLN A 628 -11.36 -11.19 44.94
C GLN A 628 -11.02 -12.62 45.42
N ALA A 629 -10.11 -13.31 44.75
CA ALA A 629 -9.67 -14.65 45.14
C ALA A 629 -8.87 -14.67 46.46
N ASP A 630 -7.93 -13.73 46.63
CA ASP A 630 -7.18 -13.51 47.87
C ASP A 630 -8.13 -13.25 49.06
N GLN A 631 -9.16 -12.43 48.84
CA GLN A 631 -10.16 -12.10 49.85
C GLN A 631 -11.05 -13.32 50.21
N ALA A 632 -11.51 -14.08 49.21
CA ALA A 632 -12.32 -15.29 49.43
C ALA A 632 -11.55 -16.39 50.17
N ALA A 633 -10.27 -16.64 49.81
CA ALA A 633 -9.42 -17.60 50.49
C ALA A 633 -9.20 -17.23 51.97
N LYS A 634 -9.07 -15.93 52.26
CA LYS A 634 -8.89 -15.39 53.61
C LYS A 634 -10.14 -15.56 54.49
N GLU A 635 -11.33 -15.38 53.91
CA GLU A 635 -12.61 -15.59 54.61
C GLU A 635 -12.90 -17.08 54.86
N LEU A 636 -12.66 -17.95 53.87
CA LEU A 636 -12.86 -19.39 54.02
C LEU A 636 -11.88 -20.02 55.03
N LYS A 637 -10.63 -19.53 55.09
CA LYS A 637 -9.68 -19.92 56.13
C LYS A 637 -10.15 -19.49 57.54
N ALA A 638 -10.68 -18.27 57.68
CA ALA A 638 -11.26 -17.84 58.97
C ALA A 638 -12.48 -18.70 59.38
N ALA A 639 -13.27 -19.17 58.40
CA ALA A 639 -14.38 -20.10 58.66
C ALA A 639 -13.89 -21.50 59.08
N GLN A 640 -12.81 -22.02 58.49
CA GLN A 640 -12.15 -23.25 58.92
C GLN A 640 -11.61 -23.13 60.36
N GLU A 641 -10.90 -22.05 60.68
CA GLU A 641 -10.39 -21.78 62.03
C GLU A 641 -11.52 -21.66 63.06
N ALA A 642 -12.67 -21.09 62.68
CA ALA A 642 -13.87 -21.06 63.51
C ALA A 642 -14.53 -22.44 63.69
N ALA A 643 -14.56 -23.29 62.66
CA ALA A 643 -15.11 -24.64 62.74
C ALA A 643 -14.24 -25.56 63.63
N GLN A 644 -12.92 -25.47 63.49
CA GLN A 644 -11.95 -26.15 64.36
C GLN A 644 -12.15 -25.72 65.82
N LYS A 645 -12.25 -24.40 66.06
CA LYS A 645 -12.51 -23.85 67.39
C LYS A 645 -13.83 -24.35 67.98
N ALA A 646 -14.91 -24.42 67.20
CA ALA A 646 -16.21 -24.92 67.68
C ALA A 646 -16.14 -26.40 68.10
N LEU A 647 -15.44 -27.23 67.31
CA LEU A 647 -15.20 -28.63 67.66
C LEU A 647 -14.34 -28.78 68.93
N ASP A 648 -13.35 -27.92 69.13
CA ASP A 648 -12.48 -27.94 70.31
C ASP A 648 -13.14 -27.35 71.57
N GLU A 649 -13.97 -26.31 71.44
CA GLU A 649 -14.81 -25.81 72.53
C GLU A 649 -15.87 -26.85 72.93
N TRP A 650 -16.40 -27.64 72.00
CA TRP A 650 -17.28 -28.78 72.29
C TRP A 650 -16.54 -29.90 73.06
N LYS A 651 -15.33 -30.28 72.63
CA LYS A 651 -14.47 -31.26 73.35
C LYS A 651 -14.14 -30.79 74.76
N ALA A 652 -13.77 -29.51 74.93
CA ALA A 652 -13.42 -28.93 76.22
C ALA A 652 -14.60 -28.90 77.22
N GLN A 653 -15.83 -28.91 76.72
CA GLN A 653 -17.05 -28.97 77.55
C GLN A 653 -17.50 -30.42 77.87
N HIS A 654 -17.00 -31.43 77.15
CA HIS A 654 -17.40 -32.84 77.30
C HIS A 654 -16.21 -33.81 77.44
N PRO A 655 -15.28 -33.57 78.39
CA PRO A 655 -13.94 -34.21 78.40
C PRO A 655 -13.93 -35.73 78.59
N ASP A 656 -14.94 -36.32 79.24
CA ASP A 656 -14.99 -37.75 79.58
C ASP A 656 -15.76 -38.62 78.54
N THR A 657 -15.93 -38.15 77.30
CA THR A 657 -16.84 -38.77 76.30
C THR A 657 -16.18 -39.53 75.16
N GLU A 658 -14.85 -39.72 75.17
CA GLU A 658 -14.14 -40.54 74.16
C GLU A 658 -14.55 -42.02 74.23
N GLY A 659 -15.45 -42.44 73.33
CA GLY A 659 -15.82 -43.84 73.12
C GLY A 659 -17.31 -44.17 73.28
N MET A 660 -18.19 -43.19 73.54
CA MET A 660 -19.64 -43.46 73.56
C MET A 660 -20.16 -43.91 72.18
N GLN A 661 -20.89 -45.03 72.16
CA GLN A 661 -21.76 -45.42 71.06
C GLN A 661 -23.14 -44.73 71.20
N PRO A 662 -23.89 -44.53 70.10
CA PRO A 662 -25.21 -43.89 70.16
C PRO A 662 -26.19 -44.67 71.05
N VAL A 663 -27.01 -43.93 71.81
CA VAL A 663 -28.14 -44.46 72.58
C VAL A 663 -29.35 -44.60 71.67
N ASP A 664 -30.17 -45.65 71.83
CA ASP A 664 -31.41 -45.79 71.08
C ASP A 664 -32.49 -44.79 71.53
N GLN A 665 -33.27 -44.31 70.55
CA GLN A 665 -34.38 -43.39 70.77
C GLN A 665 -35.54 -44.04 71.55
N GLU A 666 -35.66 -45.37 71.53
CA GLU A 666 -36.69 -46.13 72.24
C GLU A 666 -36.54 -46.03 73.77
N THR A 667 -35.29 -45.95 74.26
CA THR A 667 -34.99 -45.70 75.68
C THR A 667 -35.15 -44.22 76.05
N VAL A 668 -35.00 -43.29 75.10
CA VAL A 668 -35.39 -41.88 75.27
C VAL A 668 -36.92 -41.82 75.42
N ASP A 669 -37.67 -41.95 74.33
CA ASP A 669 -39.06 -41.50 74.22
C ASP A 669 -40.01 -42.10 75.27
N ARG A 670 -39.74 -43.35 75.71
CA ARG A 670 -40.49 -44.05 76.77
C ARG A 670 -40.57 -43.27 78.10
N LEU A 671 -39.69 -42.31 78.37
CA LEU A 671 -39.36 -41.92 79.75
C LEU A 671 -39.80 -40.53 80.25
N GLN A 672 -40.30 -39.62 79.40
CA GLN A 672 -41.19 -38.52 79.87
C GLN A 672 -42.41 -38.24 78.99
N SER A 673 -42.49 -38.84 77.80
CA SER A 673 -43.76 -39.07 77.08
C SER A 673 -44.74 -39.95 77.87
N GLU A 674 -44.30 -40.53 78.98
CA GLU A 674 -45.14 -41.35 79.87
C GLU A 674 -45.32 -40.67 81.26
N TYR A 675 -44.66 -39.53 81.52
CA TYR A 675 -44.76 -38.76 82.78
C TYR A 675 -45.60 -37.49 82.66
N GLU A 676 -45.11 -36.51 81.89
CA GLU A 676 -45.76 -35.21 81.77
C GLU A 676 -47.12 -35.40 81.08
N GLN A 677 -47.14 -36.26 80.06
CA GLN A 677 -48.33 -36.83 79.43
C GLN A 677 -49.37 -37.23 80.49
N ALA A 678 -49.10 -38.25 81.31
CA ALA A 678 -50.08 -38.74 82.26
C ALA A 678 -50.48 -37.71 83.35
N LYS A 679 -49.54 -36.89 83.84
CA LYS A 679 -49.82 -35.86 84.85
C LYS A 679 -50.62 -34.67 84.29
N ALA A 680 -50.47 -34.38 83.00
CA ALA A 680 -51.36 -33.52 82.25
C ALA A 680 -52.71 -34.21 82.06
N ASP A 681 -52.77 -35.28 81.25
CA ASP A 681 -53.95 -35.91 80.67
C ASP A 681 -55.12 -36.14 81.64
N ALA A 682 -54.87 -36.51 82.91
CA ALA A 682 -55.93 -36.63 83.93
C ALA A 682 -56.83 -35.39 84.05
N LYS A 683 -56.21 -34.20 83.99
CA LYS A 683 -56.86 -32.89 84.03
C LYS A 683 -56.93 -32.26 82.64
N GLU A 684 -55.92 -32.55 81.84
CA GLU A 684 -55.73 -31.99 80.53
C GLU A 684 -56.66 -32.65 79.52
N ALA A 685 -56.80 -33.97 79.38
CA ALA A 685 -57.61 -34.63 78.32
C ALA A 685 -59.03 -34.07 78.11
N LYS A 686 -59.63 -33.48 79.15
CA LYS A 686 -60.85 -32.65 79.03
C LYS A 686 -60.62 -31.32 78.26
N ALA A 687 -59.64 -30.53 78.67
CA ALA A 687 -59.16 -29.34 77.98
C ALA A 687 -58.36 -29.65 76.70
N GLN A 688 -57.79 -30.84 76.56
CA GLN A 688 -57.08 -31.41 75.41
C GLN A 688 -58.09 -31.89 74.36
N THR A 689 -59.31 -32.30 74.72
CA THR A 689 -60.36 -32.49 73.72
C THR A 689 -60.73 -31.14 73.08
N GLU A 690 -60.77 -30.06 73.87
CA GLU A 690 -61.00 -28.69 73.36
C GLU A 690 -59.75 -28.08 72.71
N ALA A 691 -58.54 -28.40 73.18
CA ALA A 691 -57.27 -27.90 72.67
C ALA A 691 -56.78 -28.69 71.46
N LYS A 692 -56.93 -30.01 71.38
CA LYS A 692 -56.69 -30.81 70.16
C LYS A 692 -57.68 -30.48 69.05
N ALA A 693 -58.92 -30.10 69.39
CA ALA A 693 -59.82 -29.51 68.41
C ALA A 693 -59.28 -28.17 67.86
N LYS A 694 -58.78 -27.29 68.74
CA LYS A 694 -58.12 -26.03 68.34
C LYS A 694 -56.76 -26.21 67.67
N GLU A 695 -55.98 -27.23 68.02
CA GLU A 695 -54.70 -27.57 67.40
C GLU A 695 -54.95 -28.21 66.04
N ALA A 696 -56.02 -28.99 65.85
CA ALA A 696 -56.45 -29.43 64.53
C ALA A 696 -56.94 -28.26 63.67
N GLU A 697 -57.67 -27.30 64.25
CA GLU A 697 -58.08 -26.05 63.58
C GLU A 697 -56.87 -25.16 63.24
N GLN A 698 -55.90 -25.01 64.15
CA GLN A 698 -54.65 -24.25 63.95
C GLN A 698 -53.66 -24.97 63.03
N ALA A 699 -53.59 -26.30 63.04
CA ALA A 699 -52.78 -27.08 62.11
C ALA A 699 -53.41 -27.09 60.71
N ALA A 700 -54.73 -27.14 60.60
CA ALA A 700 -55.43 -26.95 59.33
C ALA A 700 -55.22 -25.53 58.79
N GLN A 701 -55.27 -24.50 59.64
CA GLN A 701 -54.93 -23.13 59.25
C GLN A 701 -53.45 -23.01 58.86
N THR A 702 -52.53 -23.61 59.62
CA THR A 702 -51.09 -23.60 59.30
C THR A 702 -50.79 -24.35 58.00
N ALA A 703 -51.48 -25.46 57.73
CA ALA A 703 -51.38 -26.20 56.46
C ALA A 703 -51.98 -25.39 55.29
N ALA A 704 -53.07 -24.66 55.51
CA ALA A 704 -53.61 -23.71 54.53
C ALA A 704 -52.62 -22.57 54.27
N ASP A 705 -52.13 -21.89 55.31
CA ASP A 705 -51.14 -20.81 55.22
C ASP A 705 -49.84 -21.28 54.55
N LYS A 706 -49.44 -22.54 54.75
CA LYS A 706 -48.27 -23.15 54.09
C LYS A 706 -48.54 -23.56 52.64
N ALA A 707 -49.73 -24.03 52.30
CA ALA A 707 -50.14 -24.23 50.91
C ALA A 707 -50.19 -22.89 50.15
N ASP A 708 -50.74 -21.84 50.78
CA ASP A 708 -50.74 -20.47 50.30
C ASP A 708 -49.31 -19.94 50.08
N GLN A 709 -48.37 -20.26 50.97
CA GLN A 709 -46.94 -19.93 50.80
C GLN A 709 -46.31 -20.71 49.65
N ALA A 710 -46.62 -21.99 49.48
CA ALA A 710 -46.12 -22.82 48.38
C ALA A 710 -46.64 -22.34 47.01
N GLU A 711 -47.92 -21.96 46.89
CA GLU A 711 -48.48 -21.41 45.65
C GLU A 711 -47.86 -20.04 45.30
N LYS A 712 -47.61 -19.19 46.30
CA LYS A 712 -46.90 -17.90 46.13
C LYS A 712 -45.44 -18.12 45.71
N ALA A 713 -44.74 -19.08 46.32
CA ALA A 713 -43.37 -19.44 45.95
C ALA A 713 -43.28 -20.04 44.53
N GLN A 714 -44.20 -20.94 44.16
CA GLN A 714 -44.30 -21.48 42.81
C GLN A 714 -44.61 -20.38 41.78
N THR A 715 -45.44 -19.40 42.14
CA THR A 715 -45.71 -18.23 41.30
C THR A 715 -44.46 -17.36 41.11
N ALA A 716 -43.68 -17.14 42.18
CA ALA A 716 -42.40 -16.44 42.09
C ALA A 716 -41.37 -17.18 41.22
N ALA A 717 -41.25 -18.51 41.35
CA ALA A 717 -40.40 -19.34 40.50
C ALA A 717 -40.80 -19.24 39.02
N ASN A 718 -42.10 -19.27 38.71
CA ASN A 718 -42.62 -19.12 37.35
C ASN A 718 -42.29 -17.73 36.77
N MET A 719 -42.37 -16.65 37.56
CA MET A 719 -41.97 -15.29 37.14
C MET A 719 -40.45 -15.17 36.95
N ALA A 720 -39.64 -15.81 37.79
CA ALA A 720 -38.18 -15.82 37.64
C ALA A 720 -37.74 -16.58 36.38
N ALA A 721 -38.36 -17.74 36.09
CA ALA A 721 -38.15 -18.48 34.84
C ALA A 721 -38.58 -17.69 33.60
N GLY A 722 -39.67 -16.91 33.68
CA GLY A 722 -40.06 -15.95 32.65
C GLY A 722 -39.00 -14.86 32.44
N THR A 723 -38.52 -14.26 33.53
CA THR A 723 -37.45 -13.25 33.50
C THR A 723 -36.17 -13.80 32.87
N LEU A 724 -35.73 -15.00 33.22
CA LEU A 724 -34.59 -15.68 32.59
C LEU A 724 -34.79 -15.82 31.07
N LYS A 725 -35.95 -16.31 30.63
CA LYS A 725 -36.27 -16.44 29.20
C LYS A 725 -36.21 -15.10 28.46
N ASP A 726 -36.70 -14.03 29.07
CA ASP A 726 -36.64 -12.68 28.50
C ASP A 726 -35.20 -12.14 28.45
N LYS A 727 -34.37 -12.40 29.46
CA LYS A 727 -32.93 -12.03 29.44
C LYS A 727 -32.13 -12.82 28.41
N THR A 728 -32.35 -14.13 28.27
CA THR A 728 -31.77 -14.93 27.18
C THR A 728 -32.20 -14.40 25.81
N THR A 729 -33.48 -14.01 25.66
CA THR A 729 -33.99 -13.42 24.40
C THR A 729 -33.36 -12.04 24.12
N LEU A 730 -32.98 -11.28 25.14
CA LEU A 730 -32.24 -10.02 24.98
C LEU A 730 -30.78 -10.25 24.60
N LEU A 731 -30.11 -11.24 25.19
CA LEU A 731 -28.74 -11.63 24.82
C LEU A 731 -28.66 -12.00 23.33
N THR A 732 -29.51 -12.92 22.85
CA THR A 732 -29.54 -13.31 21.43
C THR A 732 -29.81 -12.13 20.48
N LYS A 733 -30.57 -11.13 20.91
CA LYS A 733 -30.78 -9.89 20.12
C LYS A 733 -29.56 -8.97 20.13
N ALA A 734 -28.84 -8.87 21.24
CA ALA A 734 -27.59 -8.12 21.31
C ALA A 734 -26.51 -8.77 20.43
N GLU A 735 -26.37 -10.10 20.49
CA GLU A 735 -25.45 -10.89 19.67
C GLU A 735 -25.75 -10.73 18.16
N GLN A 736 -27.03 -10.82 17.77
CA GLN A 736 -27.47 -10.56 16.39
C GLN A 736 -27.23 -9.11 15.96
N HIS A 737 -27.41 -8.13 16.84
CA HIS A 737 -27.16 -6.73 16.53
C HIS A 737 -25.66 -6.46 16.32
N LEU A 738 -24.80 -6.92 17.24
CA LEU A 738 -23.34 -6.85 17.12
C LEU A 738 -22.88 -7.48 15.80
N SER A 739 -23.28 -8.72 15.53
CA SER A 739 -22.94 -9.43 14.28
C SER A 739 -23.37 -8.66 13.03
N THR A 740 -24.53 -8.00 13.05
CA THR A 740 -25.01 -7.15 11.95
C THR A 740 -24.13 -5.91 11.77
N LEU A 741 -23.74 -5.23 12.85
CA LEU A 741 -22.88 -4.05 12.78
C LEU A 741 -21.46 -4.40 12.31
N THR A 742 -20.86 -5.47 12.83
CA THR A 742 -19.53 -5.94 12.40
C THR A 742 -19.52 -6.28 10.90
N ALA A 743 -20.53 -7.02 10.40
CA ALA A 743 -20.61 -7.37 8.98
C ALA A 743 -20.79 -6.15 8.05
N LEU A 744 -21.56 -5.15 8.48
CA LEU A 744 -21.70 -3.88 7.76
C LEU A 744 -20.39 -3.07 7.77
N ARG A 745 -19.69 -3.04 8.91
CA ARG A 745 -18.39 -2.36 9.02
C ARG A 745 -17.34 -3.00 8.13
N GLU A 746 -17.20 -4.33 8.18
CA GLU A 746 -16.33 -5.08 7.26
C GLU A 746 -16.64 -4.79 5.78
N THR A 747 -17.91 -4.63 5.43
CA THR A 747 -18.31 -4.33 4.04
C THR A 747 -17.88 -2.92 3.62
N ALA A 748 -17.97 -1.93 4.53
CA ALA A 748 -17.45 -0.59 4.28
C ALA A 748 -15.90 -0.59 4.15
N ASP A 749 -15.19 -1.29 5.04
CA ASP A 749 -13.73 -1.38 4.99
C ASP A 749 -13.23 -2.10 3.72
N LYS A 750 -13.91 -3.19 3.31
CA LYS A 750 -13.63 -3.89 2.04
C LYS A 750 -13.91 -3.01 0.82
N ALA A 751 -14.96 -2.18 0.85
CA ALA A 751 -15.25 -1.22 -0.21
C ALA A 751 -14.20 -0.09 -0.28
N ALA A 752 -13.71 0.40 0.86
CA ALA A 752 -12.64 1.38 0.94
C ALA A 752 -11.30 0.84 0.41
N GLN A 753 -10.97 -0.43 0.70
CA GLN A 753 -9.81 -1.10 0.10
C GLN A 753 -9.95 -1.24 -1.42
N ALA A 754 -11.13 -1.67 -1.92
CA ALA A 754 -11.40 -1.79 -3.34
C ALA A 754 -11.29 -0.43 -4.08
N LEU A 755 -11.78 0.65 -3.46
CA LEU A 755 -11.57 2.03 -3.92
C LEU A 755 -10.08 2.37 -4.05
N LYS A 756 -9.28 2.11 -3.01
CA LYS A 756 -7.84 2.39 -3.07
C LYS A 756 -7.18 1.61 -4.22
N THR A 757 -7.47 0.32 -4.38
CA THR A 757 -6.94 -0.49 -5.49
C THR A 757 -7.38 0.02 -6.86
N ALA A 758 -8.59 0.58 -7.00
CA ALA A 758 -9.04 1.20 -8.24
C ALA A 758 -8.32 2.53 -8.53
N GLN A 759 -8.07 3.35 -7.51
CA GLN A 759 -7.28 4.58 -7.61
C GLN A 759 -5.80 4.32 -7.94
N ASP A 760 -5.18 3.31 -7.32
CA ASP A 760 -3.82 2.88 -7.63
C ASP A 760 -3.69 2.45 -9.10
N ARG A 761 -4.69 1.72 -9.63
CA ARG A 761 -4.77 1.29 -11.03
C ARG A 761 -5.06 2.44 -12.01
N GLN A 762 -5.90 3.40 -11.63
CA GLN A 762 -6.14 4.60 -12.43
C GLN A 762 -4.81 5.35 -12.63
N ARG A 763 -4.07 5.58 -11.54
CA ARG A 763 -2.78 6.27 -11.59
C ARG A 763 -1.77 5.53 -12.48
N GLN A 764 -1.64 4.21 -12.35
CA GLN A 764 -0.77 3.42 -13.22
C GLN A 764 -1.17 3.58 -14.71
N ALA A 765 -2.46 3.57 -15.03
CA ALA A 765 -2.92 3.75 -16.40
C ALA A 765 -2.70 5.18 -16.94
N GLU A 766 -2.72 6.19 -16.08
CA GLU A 766 -2.36 7.58 -16.39
C GLU A 766 -0.84 7.72 -16.62
N ASP A 767 0.00 7.13 -15.78
CA ASP A 767 1.47 7.10 -15.93
C ASP A 767 1.88 6.37 -17.24
N GLU A 768 1.23 5.24 -17.56
CA GLU A 768 1.43 4.50 -18.81
C GLU A 768 0.95 5.26 -20.06
N LEU A 769 -0.09 6.08 -19.93
CA LEU A 769 -0.56 6.98 -20.99
C LEU A 769 0.44 8.13 -21.22
N GLU A 770 1.00 8.73 -20.17
CA GLU A 770 2.01 9.78 -20.32
C GLU A 770 3.28 9.24 -21.01
N ALA A 771 3.71 8.02 -20.66
CA ALA A 771 4.80 7.33 -21.34
C ALA A 771 4.51 7.11 -22.84
N ALA A 772 3.32 6.60 -23.18
CA ALA A 772 2.92 6.39 -24.57
C ALA A 772 2.81 7.71 -25.36
N ALA A 773 2.32 8.79 -24.73
CA ALA A 773 2.24 10.12 -25.33
C ALA A 773 3.63 10.70 -25.64
N LYS A 774 4.62 10.51 -24.75
CA LYS A 774 6.03 10.88 -25.00
C LYS A 774 6.63 10.09 -26.17
N THR A 775 6.39 8.77 -26.24
CA THR A 775 6.83 7.95 -27.39
C THR A 775 6.19 8.42 -28.70
N LEU A 776 4.90 8.75 -28.70
CA LEU A 776 4.19 9.32 -29.85
C LEU A 776 4.76 10.69 -30.26
N GLN A 777 5.08 11.56 -29.31
CA GLN A 777 5.71 12.85 -29.59
C GLN A 777 7.06 12.67 -30.29
N SER A 778 7.94 11.82 -29.75
CA SER A 778 9.23 11.50 -30.36
C SER A 778 9.08 10.90 -31.75
N ALA A 779 8.19 9.92 -31.93
CA ALA A 779 7.95 9.28 -33.23
C ALA A 779 7.42 10.27 -34.29
N ASN A 780 6.54 11.21 -33.89
CA ASN A 780 6.06 12.28 -34.79
C ASN A 780 7.17 13.27 -35.17
N VAL A 781 8.08 13.62 -34.25
CA VAL A 781 9.26 14.46 -34.57
C VAL A 781 10.17 13.74 -35.57
N THR A 782 10.50 12.47 -35.34
CA THR A 782 11.30 11.67 -36.28
C THR A 782 10.63 11.53 -37.64
N ALA A 783 9.30 11.32 -37.70
CA ALA A 783 8.55 11.29 -38.95
C ALA A 783 8.58 12.64 -39.68
N SER A 784 8.49 13.76 -38.97
CA SER A 784 8.60 15.10 -39.57
C SER A 784 10.00 15.34 -40.17
N GLN A 785 11.05 15.02 -39.42
CA GLN A 785 12.45 15.13 -39.88
C GLN A 785 12.73 14.24 -41.10
N ALA A 786 12.19 13.01 -41.11
CA ALA A 786 12.34 12.10 -42.25
C ALA A 786 11.60 12.62 -43.51
N ARG A 787 10.40 13.21 -43.36
CA ARG A 787 9.65 13.85 -44.47
C ARG A 787 10.43 15.03 -45.07
N GLU A 788 11.03 15.86 -44.23
CA GLU A 788 11.85 17.00 -44.66
C GLU A 788 13.14 16.53 -45.36
N THR A 789 13.78 15.50 -44.82
CA THR A 789 14.97 14.87 -45.42
C THR A 789 14.65 14.31 -46.81
N ALA A 790 13.55 13.57 -46.95
CA ALA A 790 13.08 13.04 -48.23
C ALA A 790 12.74 14.16 -49.23
N ALA A 791 11.99 15.18 -48.80
CA ALA A 791 11.66 16.33 -49.65
C ALA A 791 12.89 17.14 -50.09
N THR A 792 13.96 17.16 -49.29
CA THR A 792 15.22 17.84 -49.60
C THR A 792 16.09 17.01 -50.54
N ALA A 793 16.22 15.71 -50.28
CA ALA A 793 16.91 14.78 -51.17
C ALA A 793 16.23 14.73 -52.56
N ARG A 794 14.89 14.79 -52.63
CA ARG A 794 14.18 14.82 -53.92
C ARG A 794 14.46 16.07 -54.73
N LYS A 795 14.47 17.26 -54.10
CA LYS A 795 14.88 18.51 -54.77
C LYS A 795 16.32 18.44 -55.30
N ALA A 796 17.22 17.75 -54.59
CA ALA A 796 18.59 17.53 -55.04
C ALA A 796 18.65 16.59 -56.27
N ALA A 797 17.86 15.51 -56.28
CA ALA A 797 17.72 14.60 -57.43
C ALA A 797 17.15 15.33 -58.67
N ASP A 798 16.08 16.11 -58.52
CA ASP A 798 15.48 16.90 -59.61
C ASP A 798 16.46 17.94 -60.19
N LYS A 799 17.26 18.57 -59.32
CA LYS A 799 18.33 19.51 -59.71
C LYS A 799 19.44 18.79 -60.49
N ALA A 800 19.99 17.69 -59.96
CA ALA A 800 21.04 16.92 -60.62
C ALA A 800 20.56 16.34 -61.97
N SER A 801 19.33 15.82 -62.03
CA SER A 801 18.66 15.38 -63.25
C SER A 801 18.48 16.50 -64.29
N SER A 802 18.39 17.76 -63.85
CA SER A 802 18.30 18.94 -64.74
C SER A 802 19.67 19.39 -65.24
N GLU A 803 20.70 19.35 -64.39
CA GLU A 803 22.09 19.63 -64.78
C GLU A 803 22.66 18.58 -65.73
N LEU A 804 22.34 17.29 -65.53
CA LEU A 804 22.68 16.22 -66.46
C LEU A 804 22.13 16.48 -67.87
N LYS A 805 20.85 16.87 -67.99
CA LYS A 805 20.23 17.20 -69.29
C LYS A 805 20.93 18.39 -69.98
N ALA A 806 21.43 19.35 -69.20
CA ALA A 806 22.21 20.48 -69.73
C ALA A 806 23.60 20.03 -70.21
N ALA A 807 24.30 19.17 -69.45
CA ALA A 807 25.58 18.59 -69.85
C ALA A 807 25.45 17.73 -71.12
N GLN A 808 24.40 16.89 -71.21
CA GLN A 808 24.06 16.10 -72.40
C GLN A 808 23.85 16.98 -73.63
N SER A 809 23.05 18.03 -73.49
CA SER A 809 22.79 19.00 -74.56
C SER A 809 24.05 19.71 -75.06
N LYS A 810 25.00 20.03 -74.15
CA LYS A 810 26.30 20.63 -74.48
C LYS A 810 27.20 19.63 -75.21
N LEU A 811 27.26 18.38 -74.74
CA LEU A 811 28.06 17.33 -75.37
C LEU A 811 27.55 16.99 -76.79
N ASP A 812 26.23 16.92 -76.99
CA ASP A 812 25.65 16.64 -78.31
C ASP A 812 26.01 17.74 -79.34
N GLN A 813 25.97 19.02 -78.93
CA GLN A 813 26.38 20.15 -79.78
C GLN A 813 27.86 20.12 -80.17
N LEU A 814 28.74 19.69 -79.25
CA LEU A 814 30.18 19.58 -79.52
C LEU A 814 30.50 18.35 -80.39
N ALA A 815 29.81 17.23 -80.17
CA ALA A 815 29.93 16.03 -80.99
C ALA A 815 29.49 16.27 -82.45
N GLU A 816 28.40 17.02 -82.66
CA GLU A 816 27.95 17.44 -84.00
C GLU A 816 28.99 18.33 -84.69
N GLN A 817 29.57 19.31 -83.98
CA GLN A 817 30.62 20.19 -84.51
C GLN A 817 31.92 19.43 -84.86
N ALA A 818 32.28 18.40 -84.09
CA ALA A 818 33.41 17.53 -84.35
C ALA A 818 33.14 16.44 -85.41
N GLY A 819 31.89 16.30 -85.89
CA GLY A 819 31.51 15.28 -86.87
C GLY A 819 31.44 13.85 -86.30
N VAL A 820 31.39 13.69 -84.98
CA VAL A 820 31.29 12.40 -84.31
C VAL A 820 29.89 11.81 -84.53
N LYS A 821 29.82 10.50 -84.80
CA LYS A 821 28.54 9.83 -85.08
C LYS A 821 27.69 9.75 -83.79
N PRO A 822 26.41 10.18 -83.80
CA PRO A 822 25.55 10.15 -82.60
C PRO A 822 25.46 8.78 -81.91
N GLY A 823 25.49 7.68 -82.68
CA GLY A 823 25.49 6.32 -82.12
C GLY A 823 26.72 5.97 -81.27
N MET A 824 27.85 6.66 -81.46
CA MET A 824 29.07 6.43 -80.68
C MET A 824 29.01 7.16 -79.34
N ILE A 825 28.46 8.40 -79.32
CA ILE A 825 28.13 9.11 -78.07
C ILE A 825 27.05 8.35 -77.27
N ALA A 826 26.03 7.81 -77.94
CA ALA A 826 25.00 7.00 -77.29
C ALA A 826 25.58 5.71 -76.66
N ALA A 827 26.48 5.02 -77.36
CA ALA A 827 27.17 3.84 -76.81
C ALA A 827 28.06 4.20 -75.60
N LEU A 828 28.79 5.32 -75.67
CA LEU A 828 29.61 5.83 -74.58
C LEU A 828 28.78 6.16 -73.33
N ARG A 829 27.65 6.86 -73.49
CA ARG A 829 26.68 7.13 -72.42
C ARG A 829 26.09 5.86 -71.83
N GLN A 830 25.80 4.85 -72.65
CA GLN A 830 25.27 3.56 -72.17
C GLN A 830 26.32 2.78 -71.37
N ALA A 831 27.58 2.78 -71.81
CA ALA A 831 28.68 2.17 -71.08
C ALA A 831 28.94 2.90 -69.74
N HIS A 832 28.92 4.24 -69.75
CA HIS A 832 29.05 5.04 -68.52
C HIS A 832 27.88 4.82 -67.56
N ALA A 833 26.63 4.81 -68.05
CA ALA A 833 25.46 4.48 -67.25
C ALA A 833 25.60 3.11 -66.56
N THR A 834 26.17 2.12 -67.27
CA THR A 834 26.41 0.78 -66.74
C THR A 834 27.49 0.78 -65.66
N LEU A 835 28.61 1.48 -65.88
CA LEU A 835 29.69 1.66 -64.89
C LEU A 835 29.18 2.37 -63.62
N SER A 836 28.43 3.46 -63.79
CA SER A 836 27.79 4.22 -62.72
C SER A 836 26.88 3.30 -61.88
N GLN A 837 25.93 2.60 -62.53
CA GLN A 837 25.03 1.64 -61.86
C GLN A 837 25.77 0.52 -61.12
N LYS A 838 26.85 -0.04 -61.68
CA LYS A 838 27.63 -1.09 -61.00
C LYS A 838 28.47 -0.55 -59.85
N THR A 839 28.91 0.70 -59.91
CA THR A 839 29.58 1.38 -58.80
C THR A 839 28.60 1.63 -57.66
N THR A 840 27.40 2.16 -57.94
CA THR A 840 26.34 2.30 -56.92
C THR A 840 25.89 0.95 -56.33
N ALA A 841 25.87 -0.12 -57.13
CA ALA A 841 25.56 -1.46 -56.63
C ALA A 841 26.64 -2.03 -55.69
N LEU A 842 27.92 -1.70 -55.92
CA LEU A 842 29.02 -2.03 -55.02
C LEU A 842 28.92 -1.25 -53.70
N ASP A 843 28.69 0.06 -53.77
CA ASP A 843 28.49 0.90 -52.57
C ASP A 843 27.31 0.39 -51.71
N ALA A 844 26.18 0.05 -52.36
CA ALA A 844 25.01 -0.52 -51.69
C ALA A 844 25.28 -1.89 -51.06
N ALA A 845 26.06 -2.76 -51.72
CA ALA A 845 26.46 -4.04 -51.16
C ALA A 845 27.39 -3.88 -49.94
N ALA A 846 28.29 -2.89 -49.97
CA ALA A 846 29.21 -2.60 -48.87
C ALA A 846 28.47 -2.07 -47.62
N GLU A 847 27.49 -1.17 -47.79
CA GLU A 847 26.63 -0.72 -46.70
C GLU A 847 25.70 -1.85 -46.19
N ALA A 848 25.22 -2.74 -47.06
CA ALA A 848 24.45 -3.92 -46.64
C ALA A 848 25.29 -4.93 -45.82
N LEU A 849 26.58 -5.11 -46.14
CA LEU A 849 27.52 -5.88 -45.33
C LEU A 849 27.77 -5.24 -43.96
N LYS A 850 27.97 -3.92 -43.93
CA LYS A 850 28.15 -3.13 -42.70
C LYS A 850 26.91 -3.17 -41.80
N ALA A 851 25.70 -3.12 -42.38
CA ALA A 851 24.45 -3.30 -41.65
C ALA A 851 24.30 -4.72 -41.08
N ALA A 852 24.64 -5.76 -41.84
CA ALA A 852 24.63 -7.13 -41.35
C ALA A 852 25.64 -7.35 -40.20
N GLN A 853 26.82 -6.73 -40.26
CA GLN A 853 27.81 -6.78 -39.18
C GLN A 853 27.28 -6.07 -37.92
N ALA A 854 26.68 -4.89 -38.05
CA ALA A 854 26.07 -4.19 -36.92
C ALA A 854 24.92 -5.00 -36.28
N GLN A 855 24.13 -5.72 -37.08
CA GLN A 855 23.09 -6.63 -36.57
C GLN A 855 23.69 -7.83 -35.81
N LEU A 856 24.82 -8.38 -36.27
CA LEU A 856 25.55 -9.43 -35.56
C LEU A 856 26.11 -8.91 -34.23
N ASP A 857 26.74 -7.74 -34.23
CA ASP A 857 27.28 -7.10 -33.02
C ASP A 857 26.17 -6.80 -32.00
N GLN A 858 25.01 -6.31 -32.45
CA GLN A 858 23.82 -6.10 -31.60
C GLN A 858 23.27 -7.42 -31.04
N SER A 859 23.20 -8.48 -31.85
CA SER A 859 22.70 -9.79 -31.41
C SER A 859 23.62 -10.41 -30.34
N ASN A 860 24.93 -10.26 -30.49
CA ASN A 860 25.90 -10.66 -29.46
C ASN A 860 25.71 -9.86 -28.16
N LEU A 861 25.49 -8.54 -28.25
CA LEU A 861 25.22 -7.70 -27.08
C LEU A 861 23.97 -8.14 -26.30
N THR A 862 22.91 -8.59 -26.99
CA THR A 862 21.72 -9.18 -26.34
C THR A 862 22.06 -10.47 -25.58
N VAL A 863 22.89 -11.34 -26.15
CA VAL A 863 23.36 -12.56 -25.47
C VAL A 863 24.24 -12.23 -24.25
N ASP A 864 25.10 -11.22 -24.34
CA ASP A 864 25.91 -10.73 -23.20
C ASP A 864 25.01 -10.15 -22.08
N GLN A 865 23.97 -9.38 -22.43
CA GLN A 865 22.99 -8.84 -21.48
C GLN A 865 22.20 -9.95 -20.77
N GLN A 866 21.68 -10.93 -21.51
CA GLN A 866 21.01 -12.10 -20.94
C GLN A 866 21.96 -12.92 -20.03
N THR A 867 23.22 -13.05 -20.42
CA THR A 867 24.25 -13.74 -19.62
C THR A 867 24.58 -12.96 -18.33
N ALA A 868 24.56 -11.63 -18.36
CA ALA A 868 24.73 -10.80 -17.17
C ALA A 868 23.56 -10.92 -16.19
N LEU A 869 22.32 -11.02 -16.69
CA LEU A 869 21.12 -11.25 -15.86
C LEU A 869 21.16 -12.62 -15.18
N LEU A 870 21.46 -13.70 -15.91
CA LEU A 870 21.66 -15.03 -15.33
C LEU A 870 22.75 -15.03 -14.24
N LYS A 871 23.85 -14.32 -14.47
CA LYS A 871 24.92 -14.18 -13.47
C LYS A 871 24.48 -13.37 -12.24
N ALA A 872 23.55 -12.44 -12.37
CA ALA A 872 22.96 -11.73 -11.23
C ALA A 872 22.11 -12.68 -10.36
N VAL A 873 21.39 -13.64 -10.97
CA VAL A 873 20.71 -14.72 -10.23
C VAL A 873 21.70 -15.55 -9.42
N ASP A 874 22.79 -16.03 -10.05
CA ASP A 874 23.83 -16.80 -9.35
C ASP A 874 24.43 -16.01 -8.16
N GLN A 875 24.66 -14.71 -8.35
CA GLN A 875 25.20 -13.83 -7.30
C GLN A 875 24.21 -13.57 -6.16
N ALA A 876 22.93 -13.37 -6.47
CA ALA A 876 21.88 -13.19 -5.46
C ALA A 876 21.61 -14.49 -4.69
N ALA A 877 21.62 -15.64 -5.37
CA ALA A 877 21.50 -16.96 -4.75
C ALA A 877 22.65 -17.23 -3.77
N GLN A 878 23.89 -16.89 -4.16
CA GLN A 878 25.05 -16.99 -3.28
C GLN A 878 24.93 -16.04 -2.07
N ALA A 879 24.53 -14.78 -2.28
CA ALA A 879 24.36 -13.82 -1.20
C ALA A 879 23.26 -14.23 -0.20
N LEU A 880 22.14 -14.78 -0.69
CA LEU A 880 21.08 -15.37 0.13
C LEU A 880 21.60 -16.56 0.95
N LYS A 881 22.33 -17.48 0.32
CA LYS A 881 22.93 -18.63 1.01
C LYS A 881 23.93 -18.18 2.09
N ASP A 882 24.74 -17.16 1.82
CA ASP A 882 25.73 -16.66 2.77
C ASP A 882 25.08 -15.93 3.94
N ALA A 883 23.96 -15.22 3.72
CA ALA A 883 23.11 -14.69 4.80
C ALA A 883 22.45 -15.80 5.62
N GLN A 884 22.00 -16.90 5.01
CA GLN A 884 21.44 -18.06 5.72
C GLN A 884 22.49 -18.77 6.58
N ASP A 885 23.72 -18.93 6.10
CA ASP A 885 24.84 -19.45 6.90
C ASP A 885 25.26 -18.47 8.02
N ALA A 886 25.15 -17.16 7.81
CA ALA A 886 25.37 -16.15 8.84
C ALA A 886 24.30 -16.21 9.94
N LEU A 887 23.00 -16.28 9.59
CA LEU A 887 21.90 -16.48 10.53
C LEU A 887 22.08 -17.76 11.36
N LYS A 888 22.47 -18.86 10.72
CA LYS A 888 22.79 -20.13 11.39
C LYS A 888 23.97 -20.00 12.36
N THR A 889 24.94 -19.15 12.04
CA THR A 889 26.09 -18.85 12.91
C THR A 889 25.66 -17.99 14.11
N ALA A 890 24.85 -16.95 13.89
CA ALA A 890 24.30 -16.11 14.95
C ALA A 890 23.42 -16.92 15.93
N GLN A 891 22.58 -17.82 15.41
CA GLN A 891 21.77 -18.72 16.24
C GLN A 891 22.66 -19.65 17.08
N ALA A 892 23.74 -20.19 16.52
CA ALA A 892 24.68 -21.03 17.27
C ALA A 892 25.47 -20.23 18.33
N GLU A 893 25.75 -18.94 18.12
CA GLU A 893 26.31 -18.05 19.15
C GLU A 893 25.28 -17.82 20.28
N TYR A 894 24.03 -17.51 19.95
CA TYR A 894 22.93 -17.33 20.90
C TYR A 894 22.69 -18.60 21.74
N ASP A 895 22.54 -19.75 21.10
CA ASP A 895 22.33 -21.06 21.76
C ASP A 895 23.49 -21.39 22.71
N ALA A 896 24.73 -21.07 22.33
CA ALA A 896 25.92 -21.29 23.15
C ALA A 896 26.05 -20.31 24.34
N ILE A 897 25.46 -19.11 24.25
CA ILE A 897 25.41 -18.15 25.36
C ILE A 897 24.26 -18.50 26.31
N ALA A 898 23.06 -18.78 25.79
CA ALA A 898 21.93 -19.26 26.56
C ALA A 898 22.25 -20.57 27.32
N GLY A 899 22.95 -21.50 26.65
CA GLY A 899 23.39 -22.78 27.20
C GLY A 899 24.50 -22.71 28.27
N GLN A 900 25.05 -21.52 28.56
CA GLN A 900 25.98 -21.31 29.68
C GLN A 900 25.28 -20.91 30.98
N THR A 901 23.94 -20.77 30.98
CA THR A 901 23.18 -20.78 32.24
C THR A 901 23.27 -22.16 32.92
N PRO A 902 23.41 -22.24 34.25
CA PRO A 902 23.74 -23.49 34.93
C PRO A 902 22.57 -24.48 34.88
N LYS A 903 22.74 -25.56 34.10
CA LYS A 903 21.79 -26.68 34.03
C LYS A 903 21.78 -27.45 35.36
N PRO A 904 20.60 -27.80 35.92
CA PRO A 904 20.52 -28.72 37.06
C PRO A 904 21.15 -30.09 36.75
N ASP A 905 21.71 -30.72 37.78
CA ASP A 905 22.34 -32.03 37.72
C ASP A 905 21.28 -33.14 37.48
N PRO A 906 21.54 -34.17 36.66
CA PRO A 906 20.54 -35.19 36.34
C PRO A 906 20.48 -36.28 37.43
N ASP A 907 19.44 -36.21 38.28
CA ASP A 907 19.12 -37.25 39.25
C ASP A 907 18.64 -38.57 38.55
N PRO A 908 18.70 -39.74 39.21
CA PRO A 908 18.95 -41.01 38.53
C PRO A 908 17.77 -41.64 37.78
N THR A 909 18.13 -42.40 36.74
CA THR A 909 17.22 -43.18 35.88
C THR A 909 16.43 -44.27 36.60
N PRO A 910 15.10 -44.35 36.41
CA PRO A 910 14.33 -45.57 36.63
C PRO A 910 14.76 -46.71 35.69
N ASP A 911 14.60 -47.95 36.13
CA ASP A 911 14.93 -49.19 35.39
C ASP A 911 13.86 -49.50 34.31
N PRO A 912 14.19 -50.18 33.19
CA PRO A 912 13.30 -50.31 32.03
C PRO A 912 12.46 -51.60 32.01
N ASP A 913 11.19 -51.50 31.58
CA ASP A 913 10.29 -52.62 31.26
C ASP A 913 9.13 -52.10 30.36
N PRO A 914 8.44 -52.92 29.54
CA PRO A 914 9.04 -53.54 28.36
C PRO A 914 8.35 -53.20 27.01
N ASP A 915 9.17 -53.24 25.96
CA ASP A 915 8.90 -53.55 24.54
C ASP A 915 7.46 -53.39 23.98
N PRO A 916 7.13 -52.26 23.31
CA PRO A 916 5.86 -52.10 22.59
C PRO A 916 5.85 -52.85 21.25
N THR A 917 4.81 -53.68 21.05
CA THR A 917 4.61 -54.50 19.83
C THR A 917 4.54 -53.67 18.53
N PRO A 918 4.96 -54.22 17.37
CA PRO A 918 5.07 -53.48 16.12
C PRO A 918 3.72 -52.95 15.60
N THR A 919 3.77 -51.73 15.04
CA THR A 919 2.65 -51.10 14.32
C THR A 919 2.40 -51.75 12.94
N PRO A 920 1.17 -51.68 12.39
CA PRO A 920 0.88 -52.22 11.06
C PRO A 920 1.57 -51.46 9.92
N ASP A 921 1.66 -52.13 8.75
CA ASP A 921 1.99 -51.48 7.47
C ASP A 921 0.97 -50.39 7.10
N PRO A 922 1.38 -49.31 6.43
CA PRO A 922 0.45 -48.38 5.79
C PRO A 922 -0.19 -49.00 4.53
N ASP A 923 -1.48 -48.74 4.31
CA ASP A 923 -2.18 -49.05 3.05
C ASP A 923 -1.56 -48.24 1.88
N PRO A 924 -1.61 -48.76 0.63
CA PRO A 924 -1.05 -48.08 -0.53
C PRO A 924 -1.85 -46.85 -0.95
N GLU A 925 -1.16 -45.86 -1.51
CA GLU A 925 -1.75 -44.64 -2.06
C GLU A 925 -2.66 -44.93 -3.28
N PRO A 926 -3.70 -44.11 -3.53
CA PRO A 926 -4.57 -44.26 -4.70
C PRO A 926 -3.87 -43.87 -6.00
N ASP A 927 -4.21 -44.60 -7.07
CA ASP A 927 -3.69 -44.46 -8.44
C ASP A 927 -4.05 -43.07 -9.05
N PRO A 928 -3.11 -42.33 -9.67
CA PRO A 928 -3.41 -41.02 -10.27
C PRO A 928 -4.26 -41.12 -11.54
N GLU A 929 -5.13 -40.13 -11.76
CA GLU A 929 -5.94 -40.03 -12.99
C GLU A 929 -5.08 -39.72 -14.23
N PRO A 930 -5.42 -40.27 -15.41
CA PRO A 930 -4.59 -40.13 -16.61
C PRO A 930 -4.70 -38.76 -17.29
N GLU A 931 -3.57 -38.24 -17.76
CA GLU A 931 -3.49 -37.03 -18.60
C GLU A 931 -4.15 -37.23 -19.98
N PRO A 932 -4.75 -36.18 -20.59
CA PRO A 932 -5.31 -36.25 -21.94
C PRO A 932 -4.24 -36.27 -23.03
N GLU A 933 -4.46 -37.06 -24.10
CA GLU A 933 -3.53 -37.17 -25.23
C GLU A 933 -3.47 -35.89 -26.11
N PRO A 934 -2.35 -35.64 -26.84
CA PRO A 934 -2.16 -34.42 -27.61
C PRO A 934 -2.66 -34.55 -29.06
N ASP A 935 -3.53 -33.64 -29.48
CA ASP A 935 -3.98 -33.53 -30.88
C ASP A 935 -2.87 -32.97 -31.81
N GLN A 936 -2.77 -33.50 -33.04
CA GLN A 936 -1.72 -33.15 -34.00
C GLN A 936 -2.20 -32.25 -35.17
N PRO A 937 -1.28 -31.57 -35.89
CA PRO A 937 -1.57 -30.26 -36.49
C PRO A 937 -2.25 -30.30 -37.88
N ALA A 938 -2.95 -29.21 -38.19
CA ALA A 938 -3.62 -28.99 -39.47
C ALA A 938 -2.99 -27.85 -40.30
N THR A 939 -2.48 -28.19 -41.49
CA THR A 939 -2.17 -27.29 -42.62
C THR A 939 -2.38 -28.08 -43.93
N PRO A 940 -2.50 -27.46 -45.13
CA PRO A 940 -2.40 -26.04 -45.47
C PRO A 940 -3.66 -25.47 -46.19
N PRO A 941 -3.74 -24.14 -46.37
CA PRO A 941 -4.62 -23.52 -47.38
C PRO A 941 -4.00 -23.60 -48.78
N THR A 942 -4.82 -23.68 -49.83
CA THR A 942 -4.38 -23.47 -51.23
C THR A 942 -5.43 -22.68 -52.04
N ASP A 943 -5.08 -21.44 -52.35
CA ASP A 943 -5.27 -20.70 -53.60
C ASP A 943 -6.57 -20.74 -54.45
N ASN A 944 -6.94 -19.50 -54.83
CA ASN A 944 -7.41 -19.06 -56.16
C ASN A 944 -8.91 -19.11 -56.58
N ASN A 945 -9.53 -17.93 -56.42
CA ASN A 945 -9.91 -17.04 -57.55
C ASN A 945 -11.32 -17.16 -58.19
N GLY A 946 -11.91 -15.99 -58.51
CA GLY A 946 -13.18 -15.78 -59.22
C GLY A 946 -14.41 -15.69 -58.31
N GLY A 947 -15.29 -14.67 -58.36
CA GLY A 947 -15.30 -13.42 -59.15
C GLY A 947 -16.63 -13.19 -59.87
N ASN A 948 -17.23 -11.99 -59.71
CA ASN A 948 -18.53 -11.55 -60.27
C ASN A 948 -19.77 -12.38 -59.79
N ASP A 949 -21.02 -11.89 -59.83
CA ASP A 949 -21.59 -10.67 -60.40
C ASP A 949 -22.93 -10.28 -59.70
N GLY A 950 -23.25 -8.98 -59.63
CA GLY A 950 -24.59 -8.41 -59.29
C GLY A 950 -25.19 -8.67 -57.89
N GLY A 951 -26.01 -7.80 -57.30
CA GLY A 951 -26.43 -6.46 -57.71
C GLY A 951 -27.57 -5.89 -56.82
N THR A 952 -27.62 -4.56 -56.71
CA THR A 952 -28.80 -3.67 -56.81
C THR A 952 -30.22 -4.29 -56.71
N THR A 953 -31.22 -3.73 -56.00
CA THR A 953 -31.39 -2.42 -55.33
C THR A 953 -32.68 -2.38 -54.45
N ASP A 954 -32.90 -1.25 -53.76
CA ASP A 954 -34.20 -0.63 -53.36
C ASP A 954 -35.14 -1.28 -52.31
N GLN A 955 -35.29 -0.56 -51.18
CA GLN A 955 -36.48 0.24 -50.79
C GLN A 955 -37.90 -0.10 -51.36
N PRO A 956 -39.00 0.36 -50.69
CA PRO A 956 -39.27 0.45 -49.26
C PRO A 956 -40.77 0.11 -48.92
N SER A 957 -41.28 0.59 -47.77
CA SER A 957 -42.69 0.92 -47.46
C SER A 957 -43.48 0.00 -46.51
N THR A 958 -44.24 0.66 -45.64
CA THR A 958 -45.36 0.17 -44.79
C THR A 958 -46.69 0.64 -45.42
N PRO A 959 -47.88 0.53 -44.77
CA PRO A 959 -48.39 -0.38 -43.72
C PRO A 959 -49.67 -1.12 -44.18
N GLU A 960 -50.36 -1.88 -43.30
CA GLU A 960 -51.81 -1.69 -42.97
C GLU A 960 -52.36 -2.71 -41.95
N THR A 961 -53.46 -2.32 -41.31
CA THR A 961 -54.36 -3.06 -40.38
C THR A 961 -55.81 -2.78 -40.83
N PRO A 962 -56.89 -3.38 -40.26
CA PRO A 962 -57.01 -4.47 -39.28
C PRO A 962 -58.01 -5.58 -39.75
N ASP A 963 -58.38 -6.54 -38.88
CA ASP A 963 -59.76 -6.64 -38.34
C ASP A 963 -59.96 -7.78 -37.31
N GLN A 964 -61.06 -7.71 -36.54
CA GLN A 964 -61.57 -8.72 -35.60
C GLN A 964 -63.09 -8.91 -35.86
N PRO A 965 -63.75 -10.00 -35.42
CA PRO A 965 -64.70 -9.83 -34.29
C PRO A 965 -65.02 -11.07 -33.40
N ASP A 966 -65.37 -10.78 -32.14
CA ASP A 966 -66.46 -11.33 -31.29
C ASP A 966 -66.54 -12.79 -30.75
N GLN A 967 -67.29 -12.87 -29.63
CA GLN A 967 -67.66 -14.01 -28.74
C GLN A 967 -69.14 -14.46 -29.00
N PRO A 968 -69.85 -15.40 -28.28
CA PRO A 968 -69.66 -15.93 -26.90
C PRO A 968 -70.11 -17.40 -26.58
N GLY A 969 -70.11 -17.81 -25.29
CA GLY A 969 -71.21 -18.64 -24.72
C GLY A 969 -70.93 -19.93 -23.90
N GLU A 970 -71.07 -19.84 -22.56
CA GLU A 970 -71.74 -20.77 -21.60
C GLU A 970 -71.52 -22.32 -21.42
N ASN A 971 -71.63 -22.72 -20.13
CA ASN A 971 -72.37 -23.87 -19.55
C ASN A 971 -71.70 -25.22 -19.09
N LYS A 972 -72.43 -25.92 -18.18
CA LYS A 972 -72.08 -27.05 -17.25
C LYS A 972 -72.77 -28.39 -17.69
N PRO A 973 -72.66 -29.59 -17.03
CA PRO A 973 -71.89 -30.10 -15.86
C PRO A 973 -71.06 -31.40 -16.20
N ALA A 974 -70.61 -32.35 -15.34
CA ALA A 974 -70.78 -32.76 -13.91
C ALA A 974 -69.49 -33.56 -13.43
N ASP A 975 -69.35 -34.38 -12.36
CA ASP A 975 -70.24 -34.90 -11.28
C ASP A 975 -69.48 -35.27 -9.94
N GLN A 976 -69.59 -36.51 -9.42
CA GLN A 976 -69.20 -37.02 -8.07
C GLN A 976 -68.74 -38.51 -8.09
N PRO A 977 -68.28 -39.20 -7.00
CA PRO A 977 -68.35 -38.91 -5.54
C PRO A 977 -67.02 -39.01 -4.69
N ASN A 978 -66.77 -38.11 -3.71
CA ASN A 978 -66.97 -38.26 -2.22
C ASN A 978 -65.73 -38.86 -1.47
N THR A 979 -65.24 -38.45 -0.29
CA THR A 979 -65.85 -37.89 0.96
C THR A 979 -65.02 -36.82 1.72
N ASN A 980 -65.71 -35.88 2.40
CA ASN A 980 -65.38 -35.05 3.61
C ASN A 980 -63.91 -34.63 3.92
N GLY A 981 -63.56 -33.39 4.30
CA GLY A 981 -64.25 -32.14 4.72
C GLY A 981 -63.23 -31.22 5.46
N SER A 982 -63.49 -30.10 6.14
CA SER A 982 -64.60 -29.11 6.25
C SER A 982 -64.26 -28.13 7.42
N ASP A 983 -64.43 -26.81 7.43
CA ASP A 983 -64.97 -25.85 6.45
C ASP A 983 -64.33 -24.42 6.54
N LYS A 984 -64.87 -23.49 7.37
CA LYS A 984 -64.70 -22.01 7.26
C LYS A 984 -65.25 -21.29 8.52
N PRO A 985 -65.57 -19.96 8.59
CA PRO A 985 -65.06 -18.70 7.97
C PRO A 985 -64.56 -17.67 9.06
N SER A 986 -64.22 -16.37 8.88
CA SER A 986 -64.93 -15.26 8.19
C SER A 986 -64.20 -13.88 8.26
N THR A 987 -64.42 -13.01 7.24
CA THR A 987 -64.41 -11.51 7.21
C THR A 987 -63.19 -10.68 7.72
N GLY A 988 -62.73 -9.60 7.06
CA GLY A 988 -63.01 -9.03 5.71
C GLY A 988 -63.04 -7.48 5.62
N ASN A 989 -62.84 -6.91 4.41
CA ASN A 989 -63.18 -5.51 3.97
C ASN A 989 -62.33 -4.33 4.54
N GLN A 990 -62.19 -3.12 3.94
CA GLN A 990 -62.61 -2.53 2.62
C GLN A 990 -61.87 -1.20 2.29
N GLY A 991 -61.95 -0.71 1.03
CA GLY A 991 -61.68 0.70 0.59
C GLY A 991 -60.33 0.91 -0.14
N GLN A 992 -60.16 1.50 -1.35
CA GLN A 992 -60.79 2.58 -2.18
C GLN A 992 -60.14 3.98 -2.08
N ALA A 993 -60.20 4.72 -3.21
CA ALA A 993 -59.80 6.12 -3.47
C ALA A 993 -58.28 6.42 -3.66
N THR A 994 -57.81 7.36 -4.52
CA THR A 994 -58.45 8.07 -5.68
C THR A 994 -57.43 8.76 -6.63
N SER A 995 -57.80 8.91 -7.91
CA SER A 995 -57.47 10.03 -8.85
C SER A 995 -56.07 10.20 -9.49
N LYS A 996 -56.04 10.98 -10.59
CA LYS A 996 -54.97 11.17 -11.60
C LYS A 996 -54.57 12.71 -11.67
N PRO A 997 -53.86 13.29 -12.66
CA PRO A 997 -52.53 13.87 -12.43
C PRO A 997 -52.33 15.33 -12.92
N SER A 998 -51.06 15.74 -13.04
CA SER A 998 -50.52 16.67 -14.07
C SER A 998 -50.63 18.19 -13.89
N THR A 999 -49.45 18.82 -13.79
CA THR A 999 -49.03 19.96 -14.62
C THR A 999 -47.59 19.74 -15.12
N GLY A 1000 -47.15 20.43 -16.17
CA GLY A 1000 -45.79 20.31 -16.70
C GLY A 1000 -45.44 21.38 -17.75
N GLN A 1001 -44.14 21.45 -18.09
CA GLN A 1001 -43.47 22.42 -18.99
C GLN A 1001 -43.38 23.86 -18.40
N SER A 1002 -42.25 24.60 -18.38
CA SER A 1002 -41.14 24.92 -19.34
C SER A 1002 -41.27 26.42 -19.73
N SER A 1003 -40.25 27.27 -19.95
CA SER A 1003 -38.78 27.15 -20.11
C SER A 1003 -38.11 28.55 -19.98
N SER A 1004 -36.80 28.68 -20.29
CA SER A 1004 -35.95 29.91 -20.41
C SER A 1004 -35.47 30.49 -19.06
N SER A 1005 -34.17 30.64 -18.75
CA SER A 1005 -32.96 31.21 -19.42
C SER A 1005 -32.83 32.74 -19.29
N GLY A 1006 -31.68 33.32 -18.92
CA GLY A 1006 -30.34 32.73 -18.74
C GLY A 1006 -29.32 33.66 -18.07
N SER A 1007 -28.03 33.34 -18.22
CA SER A 1007 -26.89 33.91 -17.48
C SER A 1007 -26.55 35.37 -17.81
N THR A 1008 -26.08 36.15 -16.82
CA THR A 1008 -24.71 36.72 -16.81
C THR A 1008 -24.34 37.42 -15.47
N SER A 1009 -23.03 37.58 -15.24
CA SER A 1009 -22.39 38.12 -14.03
C SER A 1009 -22.26 39.65 -14.05
N THR A 1010 -22.19 40.30 -12.87
CA THR A 1010 -21.21 41.38 -12.56
C THR A 1010 -21.24 41.85 -11.10
N GLY A 1011 -20.06 42.11 -10.51
CA GLY A 1011 -19.78 43.41 -9.87
C GLY A 1011 -19.96 43.65 -8.35
N SER A 1012 -18.89 43.39 -7.59
CA SER A 1012 -18.26 44.34 -6.63
C SER A 1012 -18.97 44.81 -5.31
N LYS A 1013 -18.28 44.52 -4.19
CA LYS A 1013 -18.06 45.37 -2.99
C LYS A 1013 -19.25 46.06 -2.27
N THR A 1014 -19.44 45.69 -1.00
CA THR A 1014 -19.29 46.64 0.14
C THR A 1014 -18.89 45.88 1.41
N ASP A 1015 -18.30 46.59 2.39
CA ASP A 1015 -17.64 46.01 3.57
C ASP A 1015 -17.67 47.01 4.75
N VAL A 1016 -17.46 46.52 5.99
CA VAL A 1016 -17.20 47.25 7.25
C VAL A 1016 -18.30 48.20 7.79
N THR A 1017 -18.69 48.03 9.08
CA THR A 1017 -18.47 49.04 10.17
C THR A 1017 -19.00 48.57 11.54
N ILE A 1018 -18.10 48.61 12.54
CA ILE A 1018 -18.31 48.58 14.01
C ILE A 1018 -17.39 49.70 14.55
N PRO A 1019 -17.81 50.67 15.40
CA PRO A 1019 -17.91 50.51 16.88
C PRO A 1019 -19.04 51.41 17.52
N THR A 1020 -19.23 51.68 18.83
CA THR A 1020 -18.36 51.77 20.04
C THR A 1020 -19.07 51.56 21.41
N THR A 1021 -18.32 51.05 22.40
CA THR A 1021 -18.36 51.38 23.87
C THR A 1021 -19.65 51.29 24.74
N GLY A 1022 -19.63 50.40 25.76
CA GLY A 1022 -19.21 50.82 27.12
C GLY A 1022 -20.16 50.75 28.36
N LYS A 1023 -19.72 50.00 29.38
CA LYS A 1023 -19.95 50.12 30.86
C LYS A 1023 -21.22 49.55 31.57
N LYS A 1024 -20.95 48.50 32.38
CA LYS A 1024 -21.50 48.10 33.71
C LYS A 1024 -22.80 48.71 34.27
N ASN A 1025 -23.77 47.84 34.60
CA ASN A 1025 -24.12 47.37 35.96
C ASN A 1025 -25.05 46.13 35.83
N TRP A 1026 -24.86 45.00 36.53
CA TRP A 1026 -25.04 44.75 37.97
C TRP A 1026 -26.49 44.84 38.47
N ASN A 1027 -27.28 43.78 38.24
CA ASN A 1027 -27.82 42.89 39.30
C ASN A 1027 -28.75 41.83 38.69
N ASP A 1028 -28.44 40.53 38.86
CA ASP A 1028 -29.13 39.71 39.88
C ASP A 1028 -28.53 38.28 40.01
N ALA A 1029 -28.73 37.71 41.21
CA ALA A 1029 -28.72 36.29 41.58
C ALA A 1029 -27.57 35.32 41.16
N VAL A 1030 -26.71 35.04 42.16
CA VAL A 1030 -26.14 33.70 42.49
C VAL A 1030 -25.18 33.03 41.49
N THR A 1031 -23.91 33.37 41.65
CA THR A 1031 -22.75 32.43 41.55
C THR A 1031 -22.65 31.63 42.88
N VAL A 1032 -21.96 30.49 43.04
CA VAL A 1032 -20.51 30.34 43.28
C VAL A 1032 -20.10 28.85 43.31
N ASP A 1033 -19.03 28.55 42.57
CA ASP A 1033 -17.92 27.58 42.74
C ASP A 1033 -17.99 26.35 43.65
N THR A 1034 -17.50 25.24 43.09
CA THR A 1034 -16.57 24.32 43.79
C THR A 1034 -15.12 24.78 43.64
N PRO A 1035 -14.28 24.72 44.70
CA PRO A 1035 -12.84 24.55 44.53
C PRO A 1035 -12.25 23.33 45.26
N LYS A 1036 -11.13 22.84 44.72
CA LYS A 1036 -10.31 21.70 45.21
C LYS A 1036 -9.59 22.07 46.51
N ILE A 1037 -9.13 21.12 47.35
CA ILE A 1037 -7.83 20.39 47.34
C ILE A 1037 -7.90 19.42 48.55
N GLY A 1038 -7.29 18.23 48.64
CA GLY A 1038 -6.35 17.49 47.78
C GLY A 1038 -6.11 16.08 48.35
N ALA A 1039 -5.22 15.28 47.76
CA ALA A 1039 -5.16 13.83 47.99
C ALA A 1039 -4.39 13.36 49.24
N ALA A 1040 -4.86 12.26 49.83
CA ALA A 1040 -4.07 11.24 50.53
C ALA A 1040 -4.86 9.91 50.55
N ALA A 1041 -4.18 8.77 50.54
CA ALA A 1041 -4.81 7.45 50.45
C ALA A 1041 -5.06 6.79 51.82
N ASN A 1042 -6.05 5.90 51.90
CA ASN A 1042 -5.82 4.51 52.33
C ASN A 1042 -7.00 3.60 51.99
N ALA A 1043 -6.70 2.31 51.80
CA ALA A 1043 -7.68 1.25 51.54
C ALA A 1043 -8.15 0.56 52.85
N THR A 1044 -8.83 -0.58 52.70
CA THR A 1044 -9.63 -1.32 53.72
C THR A 1044 -10.96 -0.64 54.07
N GLY A 1045 -12.05 -1.40 54.32
CA GLY A 1045 -12.18 -2.86 54.29
C GLY A 1045 -13.63 -3.32 54.47
N LEU A 1046 -13.86 -4.64 54.30
CA LEU A 1046 -15.17 -5.27 54.25
C LEU A 1046 -15.91 -5.33 55.60
N ALA A 1047 -17.24 -5.23 55.53
CA ALA A 1047 -18.24 -6.18 56.08
C ALA A 1047 -19.64 -5.62 55.76
N SER A 1048 -20.54 -6.23 54.98
CA SER A 1048 -21.08 -7.61 54.94
C SER A 1048 -22.13 -7.92 56.02
N THR A 1049 -23.01 -8.88 55.73
CA THR A 1049 -24.25 -9.26 56.46
C THR A 1049 -25.41 -8.24 56.39
N GLY A 1050 -26.68 -8.67 56.37
CA GLY A 1050 -27.17 -10.05 56.23
C GLY A 1050 -28.67 -10.22 56.48
N SER A 1051 -29.23 -11.31 55.94
CA SER A 1051 -30.55 -11.94 56.16
C SER A 1051 -30.52 -13.21 55.28
N ASP A 1052 -31.05 -14.38 55.62
CA ASP A 1052 -31.78 -14.91 56.78
C ASP A 1052 -31.60 -16.46 56.73
N ALA A 1053 -32.04 -17.31 57.66
CA ALA A 1053 -32.21 -17.24 59.12
C ALA A 1053 -32.62 -18.66 59.58
N LEU A 1054 -32.39 -19.02 60.84
CA LEU A 1054 -33.25 -19.96 61.58
C LEU A 1054 -32.96 -19.78 63.08
N GLY A 1055 -33.96 -19.99 63.94
CA GLY A 1055 -33.74 -19.91 65.39
C GLY A 1055 -34.95 -20.40 66.19
N MET A 1056 -34.75 -20.57 67.50
CA MET A 1056 -35.86 -20.69 68.46
C MET A 1056 -35.50 -20.15 69.85
N LEU A 1057 -36.23 -19.11 70.22
CA LEU A 1057 -36.85 -18.79 71.52
C LEU A 1057 -36.35 -19.38 72.86
N ILE A 1058 -36.51 -18.53 73.91
CA ILE A 1058 -36.60 -18.82 75.37
C ILE A 1058 -35.28 -18.88 76.17
N ALA A 1059 -35.13 -18.31 77.39
CA ALA A 1059 -35.63 -17.03 77.96
C ALA A 1059 -34.92 -16.65 79.30
N THR A 1060 -34.57 -15.37 79.46
CA THR A 1060 -34.47 -14.60 80.74
C THR A 1060 -33.41 -14.89 81.83
N VAL A 1061 -33.22 -13.86 82.69
CA VAL A 1061 -32.59 -13.81 84.04
C VAL A 1061 -31.07 -13.52 84.17
N ALA A 1062 -30.72 -12.27 83.86
CA ALA A 1062 -30.13 -11.27 84.78
C ALA A 1062 -28.72 -11.41 85.41
N LEU A 1063 -28.22 -10.24 85.87
CA LEU A 1063 -26.97 -9.96 86.63
C LEU A 1063 -25.63 -10.21 85.91
N SER A 1064 -24.49 -9.61 86.30
CA SER A 1064 -24.18 -8.24 86.75
C SER A 1064 -22.66 -8.10 87.03
N MET A 1065 -22.12 -6.87 87.03
CA MET A 1065 -20.78 -6.49 87.55
C MET A 1065 -19.55 -6.95 86.72
N ALA A 1066 -18.40 -6.25 86.71
CA ALA A 1066 -18.14 -4.83 87.02
C ALA A 1066 -16.75 -4.36 86.56
N GLY A 1067 -16.65 -3.06 86.23
CA GLY A 1067 -15.47 -2.21 86.50
C GLY A 1067 -14.28 -2.29 85.51
N VAL A 1068 -13.33 -1.34 85.51
CA VAL A 1068 -13.16 -0.11 86.34
C VAL A 1068 -12.50 0.99 85.49
N GLY A 1069 -12.86 2.27 85.72
CA GLY A 1069 -12.23 3.46 85.08
C GLY A 1069 -13.27 4.42 84.49
N VAL A 1070 -13.61 5.60 85.01
CA VAL A 1070 -12.95 6.52 85.97
C VAL A 1070 -11.64 7.07 85.38
N MET A 1071 -11.46 8.37 85.08
CA MET A 1071 -12.04 9.59 85.70
C MET A 1071 -12.04 10.80 84.73
N LEU A 1072 -12.99 11.75 84.88
CA LEU A 1072 -12.95 13.21 84.53
C LEU A 1072 -12.47 13.67 83.12
N THR A 1073 -13.04 14.69 82.45
CA THR A 1073 -13.49 15.99 82.98
C THR A 1073 -14.58 16.66 82.12
N ARG A 1074 -15.27 17.65 82.72
CA ARG A 1074 -16.16 18.69 82.15
C ARG A 1074 -15.62 19.33 80.83
N ARG A 1075 -16.40 20.03 79.99
CA ARG A 1075 -17.58 20.89 80.28
C ARG A 1075 -18.42 21.21 79.03
N ARG A 1076 -19.68 21.64 79.22
CA ARG A 1076 -20.51 22.32 78.20
C ARG A 1076 -19.85 23.61 77.70
N ILE A 1077 -20.14 24.01 76.45
CA ILE A 1077 -20.89 25.26 76.11
C ILE A 1077 -21.25 25.25 74.60
N GLN A 1078 -22.19 26.10 74.20
CA GLN A 1078 -22.69 26.25 72.82
C GLN A 1078 -21.66 26.92 71.89
N ALA A 1079 -21.65 26.47 70.64
CA ALA A 1079 -21.48 27.28 69.43
C ALA A 1079 -22.34 26.63 68.34
#